data_AF-A0A847L3L2-F1
#
_entry.id   AF-A0A847L3L2-F1
#
_cell.length_a   1.000
_cell.length_b   1.000
_cell.length_c   1.000
_cell.angle_alpha   90.00
_cell.angle_beta   90.00
_cell.angle_gamma   90.00
#
_symmetry.space_group_name_H-M   'P 1'
#
loop_
_entity.id
_entity.type
_entity.pdbx_description
1 polymer ?
#
loop_
_entity_poly.entity_id
_entity_poly.type
_entity_poly.pdbx_seq_one_letter_code
_entity_poly.pdbx_strand_id
1 'polypeptide(L)'
;MNLTKFDFKTDYNKASDDIAAEFYLPCMQNSTKYDRISGYFGSTIYIIAWSAIKEFIANSGKMRIICSPYIVESDREALKEGYSARTKEAVFEALKEEINDVLEDEFLSKPSRALACFVAMGIVDIKIAVVSNGAEPEARRLFHDKVGIFVDPLENAVGFRGSMNETFKGLSSDGNIESIDVFPNWLDIRDKTRVDNAIDYFEKLWENEVSGVEVYDFPEAAKSIFVKYTDTDKWEELVDEVNAQIDLSQKWAAEKKIGVRTPRNHQVAALEGWKKEGYRGIFEHATGSGKTFTAMCAIRHLLEKAKIPIILVPSTELLMQWHDEIKTVFGNDDVNILLCGAGNNGWKKSGYLQAWTEPSSNKKKIILSTMDTAATNQFINSVSQGDHLFMVADEVHRLGSPFRRKIFDIMSGPRLGLSATPRRFGDEIGTTAIFNYFGQVIPPVFTLNDAIKSGVLTKYFYYPHEIKLKDNEQEDWDEITKKLSKLIAQKSGSENNFSSIMQDRQISNLMIQRARIIKNAEDKISLAKSVIKKYYSPGQRWIVYCDNQSQLRDVLEEIKMLDCDAYEYHSAMEGDRVETLRYFAINGGVLVSIKCLDEGVDIPAATHALILASSKNPREFIQRRGRILRKSANKPFAFLHDAIVTPVIRKEEEAVENKEISIIESELARAIQFGEWAENPTCITKLRNIALDFGINIIEATDGGFEDEY
;
A
#
# COMPACT_ATOMS: atom_id res chain seq x y z
N MET A 1 33.46 16.87 21.49
CA MET A 1 33.47 16.74 20.03
C MET A 1 34.86 16.32 19.60
N ASN A 2 35.04 15.04 19.30
CA ASN A 2 36.28 14.54 18.69
C ASN A 2 35.96 13.21 18.01
N LEU A 3 36.09 13.16 16.69
CA LEU A 3 35.80 11.96 15.89
C LEU A 3 36.81 10.84 16.11
N THR A 4 38.04 11.14 16.53
CA THR A 4 39.09 10.14 16.77
C THR A 4 38.82 9.25 17.98
N LYS A 5 37.74 9.49 18.73
CA LYS A 5 37.31 8.64 19.85
C LYS A 5 36.53 7.42 19.40
N PHE A 6 36.09 7.39 18.14
CA PHE A 6 35.33 6.30 17.57
C PHE A 6 36.23 5.44 16.69
N ASP A 7 36.06 4.13 16.79
CA ASP A 7 36.76 3.15 15.96
C ASP A 7 35.84 2.79 14.79
N PHE A 8 36.01 3.49 13.67
CA PHE A 8 35.19 3.29 12.48
C PHE A 8 35.70 2.10 11.65
N LYS A 9 34.78 1.27 11.17
CA LYS A 9 35.09 0.18 10.24
C LYS A 9 35.47 0.77 8.87
N THR A 10 36.24 0.01 8.08
CA THR A 10 36.59 0.38 6.69
C THR A 10 35.36 0.46 5.79
N ASP A 11 34.37 -0.38 6.07
CA ASP A 11 33.11 -0.45 5.36
C ASP A 11 32.01 -0.87 6.33
N TYR A 12 30.79 -0.46 6.01
CA TYR A 12 29.60 -0.88 6.71
C TYR A 12 28.60 -1.44 5.70
N ASN A 13 28.00 -2.58 6.03
CA ASN A 13 26.98 -3.21 5.22
C ASN A 13 25.71 -3.40 6.02
N LYS A 14 24.58 -2.95 5.48
CA LYS A 14 23.27 -3.07 6.14
C LYS A 14 22.88 -4.50 6.51
N ALA A 15 23.44 -5.52 5.86
CA ALA A 15 23.21 -6.92 6.21
C ALA A 15 23.81 -7.32 7.57
N SER A 16 24.85 -6.62 8.03
CA SER A 16 25.63 -6.96 9.23
C SER A 16 25.74 -5.83 10.25
N ASP A 17 25.55 -4.58 9.84
CA ASP A 17 25.92 -3.39 10.61
C ASP A 17 24.78 -2.38 10.72
N ASP A 18 24.69 -1.70 11.86
CA ASP A 18 23.82 -0.53 12.02
C ASP A 18 24.55 0.74 11.58
N ILE A 19 24.48 1.04 10.29
CA ILE A 19 25.16 2.20 9.71
C ILE A 19 24.74 3.51 10.42
N ALA A 20 23.48 3.61 10.86
CA ALA A 20 22.99 4.80 11.55
C ALA A 20 23.62 4.93 12.94
N ALA A 21 23.54 3.90 13.79
CA ALA A 21 24.01 3.95 15.17
C ALA A 21 25.53 3.84 15.30
N GLU A 22 26.19 3.03 14.47
CA GLU A 22 27.62 2.74 14.56
C GLU A 22 28.50 3.78 13.86
N PHE A 23 27.97 4.50 12.86
CA PHE A 23 28.75 5.45 12.05
C PHE A 23 28.11 6.83 12.00
N TYR A 24 26.89 6.93 11.45
CA TYR A 24 26.32 8.21 11.04
C TYR A 24 25.98 9.14 12.23
N LEU A 25 25.26 8.61 13.23
CA LEU A 25 24.86 9.38 14.43
C LEU A 25 26.09 9.83 15.25
N PRO A 26 27.07 8.95 15.57
CA PRO A 26 28.30 9.38 16.24
C PRO A 26 29.05 10.49 15.50
N CYS A 27 29.14 10.37 14.16
CA CYS A 27 29.80 11.38 13.33
C CYS A 27 29.07 12.72 13.44
N MET A 28 27.76 12.72 13.24
CA MET A 28 26.96 13.94 13.25
C MET A 28 26.97 14.64 14.61
N GLN A 29 26.84 13.90 15.72
CA GLN A 29 26.87 14.45 17.09
C GLN A 29 28.23 15.07 17.48
N ASN A 30 29.31 14.72 16.76
CA ASN A 30 30.67 15.16 17.08
C ASN A 30 31.29 16.08 16.03
N SER A 31 30.51 16.49 15.02
CA SER A 31 30.97 17.31 13.91
C SER A 31 30.45 18.74 13.99
N THR A 32 31.16 19.65 13.31
CA THR A 32 30.77 21.05 13.08
C THR A 32 30.52 21.36 11.61
N LYS A 33 30.98 20.50 10.70
CA LYS A 33 30.69 20.60 9.26
C LYS A 33 30.15 19.27 8.76
N TYR A 34 29.13 19.34 7.91
CA TYR A 34 28.66 18.18 7.16
C TYR A 34 28.42 18.55 5.68
N ASP A 35 29.23 18.02 4.78
CA ASP A 35 29.12 18.23 3.34
C ASP A 35 28.57 16.97 2.67
N ARG A 36 27.53 17.11 1.84
CA ARG A 36 26.79 15.98 1.27
C ARG A 36 26.45 16.14 -0.20
N ILE A 37 26.82 15.15 -1.00
CA ILE A 37 26.36 14.96 -2.39
C ILE A 37 25.30 13.85 -2.38
N SER A 38 24.06 14.20 -2.72
CA SER A 38 22.90 13.31 -2.76
C SER A 38 22.39 13.11 -4.19
N GLY A 39 21.53 12.10 -4.36
CA GLY A 39 20.80 11.85 -5.60
C GLY A 39 19.69 12.89 -5.82
N TYR A 40 18.43 12.49 -5.65
CA TYR A 40 17.27 13.37 -5.89
C TYR A 40 16.80 14.09 -4.63
N PHE A 41 16.30 15.32 -4.78
CA PHE A 41 15.78 16.14 -3.67
C PHE A 41 14.57 15.49 -2.96
N GLY A 42 13.55 15.00 -3.67
CA GLY A 42 12.37 14.38 -3.04
C GLY A 42 12.52 12.95 -2.54
N SER A 43 13.67 12.29 -2.77
CA SER A 43 13.93 10.99 -2.17
C SER A 43 14.33 11.14 -0.70
N THR A 44 13.34 11.43 0.17
CA THR A 44 13.33 11.12 1.62
C THR A 44 14.46 11.73 2.46
N ILE A 45 14.68 13.02 2.31
CA ILE A 45 15.82 13.67 2.92
C ILE A 45 15.73 13.81 4.48
N TYR A 46 16.65 13.12 5.18
CA TYR A 46 17.19 13.33 6.55
C TYR A 46 16.45 12.84 7.80
N ILE A 47 15.64 11.77 7.73
CA ILE A 47 14.94 11.26 8.93
C ILE A 47 15.89 10.79 10.07
N ILE A 48 17.10 10.38 9.72
CA ILE A 48 18.01 9.75 10.70
C ILE A 48 18.95 10.76 11.36
N ALA A 49 19.08 11.97 10.80
CA ALA A 49 19.82 13.04 11.45
C ALA A 49 19.06 13.62 12.66
N TRP A 50 17.74 13.48 12.76
CA TRP A 50 16.92 14.20 13.75
C TRP A 50 17.27 13.89 15.21
N SER A 51 17.75 12.68 15.51
CA SER A 51 18.18 12.35 16.88
C SER A 51 19.58 12.91 17.23
N ALA A 52 20.36 13.34 16.23
CA ALA A 52 21.69 13.91 16.38
C ALA A 52 21.78 15.40 16.01
N ILE A 53 20.73 15.95 15.39
CA ILE A 53 20.73 17.30 14.84
C ILE A 53 20.76 18.34 15.96
N LYS A 54 20.17 18.05 17.11
CA LYS A 54 20.18 18.95 18.27
C LYS A 54 21.60 19.16 18.76
N GLU A 55 22.35 18.07 18.91
CA GLU A 55 23.77 18.10 19.27
C GLU A 55 24.60 18.78 18.17
N PHE A 56 24.36 18.46 16.89
CA PHE A 56 25.06 19.11 15.78
C PHE A 56 24.84 20.63 15.76
N ILE A 57 23.61 21.10 15.95
CA ILE A 57 23.29 22.53 16.02
C ILE A 57 23.88 23.17 17.28
N ALA A 58 23.81 22.50 18.44
CA ALA A 58 24.44 22.96 19.67
C ALA A 58 25.96 23.10 19.53
N ASN A 59 26.58 22.29 18.68
CA ASN A 59 27.99 22.37 18.30
C ASN A 59 28.30 23.47 17.27
N SER A 60 27.33 24.35 16.95
CA SER A 60 27.44 25.34 15.86
C SER A 60 27.65 24.71 14.48
N GLY A 61 27.08 23.53 14.26
CA GLY A 61 27.19 22.78 13.03
C GLY A 61 26.60 23.47 11.81
N LYS A 62 27.27 23.34 10.66
CA LYS A 62 26.81 23.81 9.34
C LYS A 62 26.80 22.68 8.33
N MET A 63 25.73 22.60 7.54
CA MET A 63 25.52 21.56 6.55
C MET A 63 25.42 22.14 5.15
N ARG A 64 26.11 21.54 4.19
CA ARG A 64 26.05 21.92 2.76
C ARG A 64 25.67 20.73 1.91
N ILE A 65 24.67 20.89 1.05
CA ILE A 65 24.09 19.81 0.26
C ILE A 65 24.08 20.15 -1.22
N ILE A 66 24.54 19.22 -2.04
CA ILE A 66 24.39 19.24 -3.50
C ILE A 66 23.47 18.09 -3.90
N CYS A 67 22.38 18.38 -4.62
CA CYS A 67 21.45 17.36 -5.12
C CYS A 67 20.99 17.62 -6.56
N SER A 68 20.47 16.59 -7.22
CA SER A 68 19.88 16.66 -8.57
C SER A 68 18.36 16.85 -8.50
N PRO A 69 17.73 17.60 -9.42
CA PRO A 69 16.28 17.62 -9.55
C PRO A 69 15.76 16.25 -10.02
N TYR A 70 14.56 15.85 -9.59
CA TYR A 70 13.87 14.70 -10.16
C TYR A 70 13.25 15.10 -11.49
N ILE A 71 13.64 14.43 -12.58
CA ILE A 71 13.13 14.74 -13.92
C ILE A 71 12.54 13.47 -14.52
N VAL A 72 11.28 13.54 -14.95
CA VAL A 72 10.56 12.43 -15.58
C VAL A 72 11.25 12.06 -16.90
N GLU A 73 11.28 10.77 -17.24
CA GLU A 73 12.01 10.26 -18.42
C GLU A 73 11.56 10.94 -19.74
N SER A 74 10.29 11.40 -19.82
CA SER A 74 9.77 12.18 -20.96
C SER A 74 10.42 13.55 -21.10
N ASP A 75 10.69 14.23 -19.99
CA ASP A 75 11.36 15.54 -19.97
C ASP A 75 12.87 15.39 -20.13
N ARG A 76 13.42 14.23 -19.74
CA ARG A 76 14.80 13.85 -20.02
C ARG A 76 15.09 13.81 -21.52
N GLU A 77 14.12 13.43 -22.34
CA GLU A 77 14.25 13.48 -23.81
C GLU A 77 14.15 14.89 -24.35
N ALA A 78 13.28 15.75 -23.81
CA ALA A 78 13.21 17.16 -24.17
C ALA A 78 14.49 17.93 -23.77
N LEU A 79 15.13 17.53 -22.67
CA LEU A 79 16.42 18.04 -22.22
C LEU A 79 17.59 17.60 -23.13
N LYS A 80 17.42 16.55 -23.96
CA LYS A 80 18.42 16.15 -24.97
C LYS A 80 18.63 17.22 -26.05
N GLU A 81 17.66 18.12 -26.28
CA GLU A 81 17.68 19.07 -27.40
C GLU A 81 18.27 20.47 -27.08
N GLY A 82 18.87 20.67 -25.89
CA GLY A 82 19.86 21.75 -25.69
C GLY A 82 19.34 23.20 -25.70
N TYR A 83 18.27 23.52 -24.97
CA TYR A 83 17.80 24.91 -24.77
C TYR A 83 18.19 25.45 -23.39
N SER A 84 19.37 26.09 -23.29
CA SER A 84 20.01 26.48 -22.02
C SER A 84 19.32 27.55 -21.16
N ALA A 85 18.33 28.30 -21.68
CA ALA A 85 17.54 29.25 -20.88
C ALA A 85 16.30 28.57 -20.26
N ARG A 86 15.50 27.88 -21.10
CA ARG A 86 14.28 27.15 -20.67
C ARG A 86 14.56 26.03 -19.67
N THR A 87 15.79 25.51 -19.61
CA THR A 87 16.22 24.46 -18.68
C THR A 87 16.23 24.91 -17.22
N LYS A 88 16.70 26.13 -16.92
CA LYS A 88 16.75 26.63 -15.53
C LYS A 88 15.35 26.88 -14.97
N GLU A 89 14.48 27.52 -15.75
CA GLU A 89 13.10 27.75 -15.34
C GLU A 89 12.32 26.44 -15.17
N ALA A 90 12.45 25.50 -16.10
CA ALA A 90 11.77 24.20 -15.99
C ALA A 90 12.22 23.38 -14.78
N VAL A 91 13.54 23.35 -14.49
CA VAL A 91 14.09 22.70 -13.30
C VAL A 91 13.59 23.37 -12.02
N PHE A 92 13.49 24.70 -12.01
CA PHE A 92 13.02 25.44 -10.85
C PHE A 92 11.52 25.29 -10.62
N GLU A 93 10.70 25.20 -11.67
CA GLU A 93 9.26 24.92 -11.54
C GLU A 93 9.02 23.48 -11.06
N ALA A 94 9.72 22.48 -11.62
CA ALA A 94 9.63 21.10 -11.14
C ALA A 94 10.00 20.98 -9.65
N LEU A 95 11.05 21.69 -9.21
CA LEU A 95 11.45 21.73 -7.79
C LEU A 95 10.39 22.42 -6.91
N LYS A 96 9.72 23.47 -7.39
CA LYS A 96 8.64 24.14 -6.64
C LYS A 96 7.42 23.24 -6.48
N GLU A 97 6.99 22.56 -7.55
CA GLU A 97 5.90 21.59 -7.49
C GLU A 97 6.22 20.48 -6.49
N GLU A 98 7.44 19.93 -6.53
CA GLU A 98 7.90 18.90 -5.60
C GLU A 98 7.89 19.39 -4.13
N ILE A 99 8.34 20.62 -3.87
CA ILE A 99 8.33 21.21 -2.52
C ILE A 99 6.89 21.46 -2.03
N ASN A 100 6.01 21.97 -2.89
CA ASN A 100 4.61 22.21 -2.52
C ASN A 100 3.89 20.90 -2.21
N ASP A 101 4.06 19.87 -3.03
CA ASP A 101 3.49 18.54 -2.79
C ASP A 101 3.94 17.97 -1.43
N VAL A 102 5.21 18.16 -1.06
CA VAL A 102 5.76 17.68 0.21
C VAL A 102 5.26 18.50 1.42
N LEU A 103 5.05 19.81 1.26
CA LEU A 103 4.62 20.70 2.34
C LEU A 103 3.10 20.72 2.56
N GLU A 104 2.31 20.47 1.51
CA GLU A 104 0.85 20.38 1.56
C GLU A 104 0.33 19.03 2.10
N ASP A 105 1.18 18.01 2.16
CA ASP A 105 0.86 16.72 2.78
C ASP A 105 0.87 16.85 4.32
N GLU A 106 -0.32 16.73 4.94
CA GLU A 106 -0.54 16.74 6.39
C GLU A 106 0.36 15.74 7.15
N PHE A 107 0.71 14.61 6.51
CA PHE A 107 1.54 13.52 7.05
C PHE A 107 3.05 13.66 6.77
N LEU A 108 3.47 14.26 5.64
CA LEU A 108 4.90 14.54 5.35
C LEU A 108 5.40 15.86 5.96
N SER A 109 4.50 16.59 6.63
CA SER A 109 4.70 17.96 7.07
C SER A 109 5.85 18.18 8.07
N LYS A 110 6.15 17.26 9.00
CA LYS A 110 7.04 17.58 10.14
C LYS A 110 8.53 17.57 9.82
N PRO A 111 9.14 16.50 9.25
CA PRO A 111 10.55 16.51 8.87
C PRO A 111 10.85 17.58 7.82
N SER A 112 9.94 17.76 6.86
CA SER A 112 10.06 18.76 5.79
C SER A 112 9.99 20.18 6.33
N ARG A 113 9.13 20.45 7.32
CA ARG A 113 9.09 21.74 8.04
C ARG A 113 10.33 21.96 8.90
N ALA A 114 10.88 20.92 9.53
CA ALA A 114 12.12 21.05 10.29
C ALA A 114 13.32 21.37 9.38
N LEU A 115 13.39 20.74 8.21
CA LEU A 115 14.40 21.09 7.19
C LEU A 115 14.20 22.54 6.69
N ALA A 116 12.96 22.94 6.45
CA ALA A 116 12.60 24.31 6.09
C ALA A 116 13.12 25.32 7.15
N CYS A 117 12.94 25.02 8.44
CA CYS A 117 13.50 25.84 9.53
C CYS A 117 15.02 25.93 9.44
N PHE A 118 15.73 24.82 9.21
CA PHE A 118 17.20 24.84 9.14
C PHE A 118 17.76 25.60 7.94
N VAL A 119 17.09 25.52 6.80
CA VAL A 119 17.43 26.33 5.63
C VAL A 119 17.18 27.81 5.94
N ALA A 120 16.06 28.15 6.57
CA ALA A 120 15.74 29.53 6.97
C ALA A 120 16.72 30.09 8.02
N MET A 121 17.20 29.26 8.95
CA MET A 121 18.20 29.61 9.95
C MET A 121 19.64 29.64 9.39
N GLY A 122 19.83 29.29 8.12
CA GLY A 122 21.14 29.17 7.47
C GLY A 122 22.03 28.07 8.07
N ILE A 123 21.43 27.08 8.73
CA ILE A 123 22.14 25.88 9.23
C ILE A 123 22.43 24.93 8.08
N VAL A 124 21.49 24.85 7.12
CA VAL A 124 21.56 23.98 5.95
C VAL A 124 21.55 24.83 4.68
N ASP A 125 22.59 24.73 3.87
CA ASP A 125 22.66 25.33 2.54
C ASP A 125 22.51 24.25 1.46
N ILE A 126 21.72 24.55 0.44
CA ILE A 126 21.40 23.60 -0.64
C ILE A 126 21.79 24.23 -1.98
N LYS A 127 22.36 23.41 -2.88
CA LYS A 127 22.61 23.73 -4.28
C LYS A 127 22.11 22.60 -5.18
N ILE A 128 21.63 22.95 -6.36
CA ILE A 128 21.08 22.02 -7.35
C ILE A 128 22.10 21.79 -8.45
N ALA A 129 22.50 20.54 -8.67
CA ALA A 129 23.45 20.17 -9.72
C ALA A 129 22.74 19.48 -10.89
N VAL A 130 23.03 19.92 -12.12
CA VAL A 130 22.54 19.34 -13.37
C VAL A 130 23.74 18.77 -14.14
N VAL A 131 23.73 17.46 -14.33
CA VAL A 131 24.83 16.74 -15.01
C VAL A 131 24.55 16.65 -16.51
N SER A 132 25.47 17.16 -17.32
CA SER A 132 25.35 17.12 -18.78
C SER A 132 25.83 15.77 -19.38
N ASN A 133 25.38 15.47 -20.61
CA ASN A 133 25.84 14.28 -21.35
C ASN A 133 27.32 14.35 -21.81
N GLY A 134 28.02 15.48 -21.58
CA GLY A 134 29.48 15.61 -21.76
C GLY A 134 30.29 15.53 -20.45
N ALA A 135 29.63 15.33 -19.30
CA ALA A 135 30.28 15.30 -18.01
C ALA A 135 31.31 14.17 -17.88
N GLU A 136 32.40 14.45 -17.16
CA GLU A 136 33.44 13.46 -16.89
C GLU A 136 32.87 12.21 -16.20
N PRO A 137 33.44 11.00 -16.46
CA PRO A 137 32.99 9.76 -15.84
C PRO A 137 32.95 9.82 -14.30
N GLU A 138 33.85 10.59 -13.70
CA GLU A 138 33.94 10.77 -12.24
C GLU A 138 32.74 11.56 -11.68
N ALA A 139 32.27 12.60 -12.38
CA ALA A 139 31.07 13.35 -12.01
C ALA A 139 29.83 12.45 -12.00
N ARG A 140 29.62 11.66 -13.06
CA ARG A 140 28.49 10.70 -13.14
C ARG A 140 28.53 9.65 -12.05
N ARG A 141 29.74 9.16 -11.73
CA ARG A 141 29.95 8.16 -10.70
C ARG A 141 29.63 8.68 -9.30
N LEU A 142 29.88 9.96 -9.01
CA LEU A 142 29.63 10.53 -7.68
C LEU A 142 28.15 10.81 -7.38
N PHE A 143 27.36 11.25 -8.37
CA PHE A 143 25.90 11.33 -8.21
C PHE A 143 25.24 9.93 -8.09
N HIS A 144 25.92 8.90 -8.59
CA HIS A 144 25.52 7.51 -8.41
C HIS A 144 25.94 6.95 -7.03
N ASP A 145 27.20 7.16 -6.64
CA ASP A 145 27.88 6.60 -5.46
C ASP A 145 27.83 7.50 -4.21
N LYS A 146 27.07 8.61 -4.23
CA LYS A 146 26.70 9.53 -3.11
C LYS A 146 27.78 9.70 -2.03
N VAL A 147 28.37 10.88 -1.93
CA VAL A 147 29.50 11.16 -1.02
C VAL A 147 29.06 12.00 0.18
N GLY A 148 29.56 11.71 1.38
CA GLY A 148 29.37 12.58 2.55
C GLY A 148 30.66 12.75 3.34
N ILE A 149 30.81 13.90 3.99
CA ILE A 149 32.03 14.29 4.71
C ILE A 149 31.65 14.97 6.02
N PHE A 150 32.11 14.41 7.13
CA PHE A 150 31.97 14.99 8.46
C PHE A 150 33.30 15.58 8.92
N VAL A 151 33.28 16.78 9.50
CA VAL A 151 34.47 17.44 10.06
C VAL A 151 34.19 17.92 11.48
N ASP A 152 35.09 17.58 12.42
CA ASP A 152 35.02 18.01 13.81
C ASP A 152 35.76 19.35 14.06
N PRO A 153 35.65 19.95 15.26
CA PRO A 153 36.33 21.22 15.57
C PRO A 153 37.87 21.17 15.54
N LEU A 154 38.46 19.97 15.47
CA LEU A 154 39.91 19.75 15.43
C LEU A 154 40.40 19.46 14.00
N GLU A 155 39.56 19.67 12.98
CA GLU A 155 39.83 19.38 11.57
C GLU A 155 40.08 17.88 11.29
N ASN A 156 39.62 16.99 12.19
CA ASN A 156 39.54 15.57 11.85
C ASN A 156 38.33 15.38 10.94
N ALA A 157 38.55 14.72 9.81
CA ALA A 157 37.54 14.51 8.79
C ALA A 157 37.32 13.02 8.53
N VAL A 158 36.07 12.61 8.41
CA VAL A 158 35.70 11.27 7.97
C VAL A 158 34.78 11.37 6.76
N GLY A 159 35.24 10.80 5.65
CA GLY A 159 34.49 10.71 4.42
C GLY A 159 33.84 9.33 4.28
N PHE A 160 32.73 9.28 3.55
CA PHE A 160 32.12 8.03 3.13
C PHE A 160 31.56 8.09 1.70
N ARG A 161 31.47 6.93 1.04
CA ARG A 161 30.88 6.77 -0.31
C ARG A 161 30.05 5.49 -0.38
N GLY A 162 28.91 5.52 -1.07
CA GLY A 162 28.09 4.33 -1.30
C GLY A 162 26.75 4.63 -1.97
N SER A 163 25.96 3.59 -2.22
CA SER A 163 24.64 3.74 -2.86
C SER A 163 23.57 4.37 -1.94
N MET A 164 23.92 4.65 -0.69
CA MET A 164 23.03 4.99 0.43
C MET A 164 22.33 6.34 0.29
N ASN A 165 20.99 6.32 0.33
CA ASN A 165 20.17 7.53 0.48
C ASN A 165 19.83 7.73 1.97
N GLU A 166 20.07 8.92 2.53
CA GLU A 166 19.79 9.29 3.94
C GLU A 166 18.30 9.46 4.22
N THR A 167 17.62 8.34 4.13
CA THR A 167 16.17 8.21 4.13
C THR A 167 15.81 7.23 5.21
N PHE A 168 14.66 7.40 5.87
CA PHE A 168 14.22 6.37 6.83
C PHE A 168 14.24 5.03 6.11
N LYS A 169 13.80 4.92 4.84
CA LYS A 169 13.87 3.68 4.03
C LYS A 169 15.27 3.16 3.71
N GLY A 170 16.20 4.02 3.28
CA GLY A 170 17.55 3.63 2.84
C GLY A 170 18.36 3.01 3.97
N LEU A 171 18.22 3.60 5.16
CA LEU A 171 18.85 3.13 6.39
C LEU A 171 17.92 2.28 7.27
N SER A 172 16.59 2.29 7.07
CA SER A 172 15.69 1.31 7.67
C SER A 172 15.86 0.01 6.93
N SER A 173 16.03 -1.01 7.71
CA SER A 173 15.73 -2.40 7.42
C SER A 173 14.94 -2.82 6.17
N ASP A 174 13.90 -2.09 5.75
CA ASP A 174 13.03 -2.43 4.61
C ASP A 174 13.41 -1.75 3.28
N GLY A 175 14.44 -0.91 3.23
CA GLY A 175 15.00 -0.41 1.97
C GLY A 175 16.14 -1.25 1.41
N ASN A 176 16.66 -0.81 0.27
CA ASN A 176 17.68 -1.53 -0.51
C ASN A 176 18.89 -1.97 0.34
N ILE A 177 19.57 -3.03 -0.10
CA ILE A 177 20.88 -3.40 0.45
C ILE A 177 21.83 -2.24 0.13
N GLU A 178 22.24 -1.53 1.18
CA GLU A 178 23.12 -0.37 1.08
C GLU A 178 24.44 -0.69 1.78
N SER A 179 25.54 -0.28 1.16
CA SER A 179 26.88 -0.40 1.69
C SER A 179 27.60 0.94 1.54
N ILE A 180 28.40 1.29 2.53
CA ILE A 180 29.26 2.47 2.48
C ILE A 180 30.70 2.08 2.79
N ASP A 181 31.63 2.67 2.05
CA ASP A 181 33.04 2.69 2.42
C ASP A 181 33.30 3.93 3.27
N VAL A 182 34.03 3.79 4.36
CA VAL A 182 34.37 4.86 5.30
C VAL A 182 35.88 5.06 5.34
N PHE A 183 36.32 6.31 5.34
CA PHE A 183 37.74 6.67 5.22
C PHE A 183 38.05 7.94 6.04
N PRO A 184 38.56 7.79 7.28
CA PRO A 184 38.97 8.90 8.14
C PRO A 184 40.39 9.41 7.86
N ASN A 185 40.65 10.70 8.08
CA ASN A 185 41.96 11.32 7.79
C ASN A 185 43.06 11.00 8.82
N TRP A 186 42.74 10.26 9.90
CA TRP A 186 43.67 9.98 11.01
C TRP A 186 44.16 8.52 11.11
N LEU A 187 43.62 7.58 10.32
CA LEU A 187 44.03 6.17 10.39
C LEU A 187 45.26 5.86 9.54
N ASP A 188 45.20 6.14 8.23
CA ASP A 188 46.33 5.91 7.32
C ASP A 188 46.39 6.91 6.15
N ILE A 189 47.50 6.88 5.40
CA ILE A 189 47.77 7.83 4.33
C ILE A 189 46.84 7.68 3.12
N ARG A 190 46.32 6.47 2.87
CA ARG A 190 45.41 6.20 1.76
C ARG A 190 44.03 6.75 2.08
N ASP A 191 43.53 6.50 3.29
CA ASP A 191 42.23 7.03 3.71
C ASP A 191 42.25 8.55 3.85
N LYS A 192 43.36 9.12 4.35
CA LYS A 192 43.60 10.56 4.27
C LYS A 192 43.50 11.10 2.84
N THR A 193 44.17 10.46 1.89
CA THR A 193 44.10 10.88 0.48
C THR A 193 42.67 10.79 -0.08
N ARG A 194 41.89 9.78 0.33
CA ARG A 194 40.49 9.60 -0.13
C ARG A 194 39.57 10.70 0.38
N VAL A 195 39.69 11.09 1.66
CA VAL A 195 38.88 12.17 2.22
C VAL A 195 39.31 13.54 1.72
N ASP A 196 40.62 13.79 1.59
CA ASP A 196 41.14 15.04 1.01
C ASP A 196 40.62 15.22 -0.44
N ASN A 197 40.67 14.16 -1.26
CA ASN A 197 40.09 14.19 -2.61
C ASN A 197 38.57 14.42 -2.61
N ALA A 198 37.85 13.87 -1.63
CA ALA A 198 36.41 14.06 -1.51
C ALA A 198 36.07 15.52 -1.14
N ILE A 199 36.82 16.12 -0.22
CA ILE A 199 36.71 17.52 0.19
C ILE A 199 36.99 18.42 -1.01
N ASP A 200 38.15 18.25 -1.66
CA ASP A 200 38.56 19.08 -2.81
C ASP A 200 37.52 19.04 -3.94
N TYR A 201 36.98 17.86 -4.22
CA TYR A 201 35.97 17.72 -5.26
C TYR A 201 34.61 18.32 -4.86
N PHE A 202 34.20 18.18 -3.60
CA PHE A 202 33.00 18.82 -3.09
C PHE A 202 33.08 20.35 -3.23
N GLU A 203 34.21 20.95 -2.84
CA GLU A 203 34.40 22.41 -2.96
C GLU A 203 34.38 22.84 -4.44
N LYS A 204 35.04 22.12 -5.35
CA LYS A 204 34.99 22.41 -6.78
C LYS A 204 33.57 22.35 -7.33
N LEU A 205 32.76 21.37 -6.93
CA LEU A 205 31.35 21.32 -7.31
C LEU A 205 30.58 22.49 -6.71
N TRP A 206 30.80 22.79 -5.43
CA TRP A 206 30.12 23.86 -4.72
C TRP A 206 30.36 25.22 -5.36
N GLU A 207 31.59 25.48 -5.80
CA GLU A 207 32.00 26.70 -6.51
C GLU A 207 31.76 26.66 -8.03
N ASN A 208 31.10 25.61 -8.54
CA ASN A 208 30.75 25.43 -9.95
C ASN A 208 31.98 25.40 -10.90
N GLU A 209 33.07 24.77 -10.46
CA GLU A 209 34.34 24.65 -11.21
C GLU A 209 34.49 23.32 -11.96
N VAL A 210 33.51 22.42 -11.87
CA VAL A 210 33.57 21.09 -12.49
C VAL A 210 32.99 21.11 -13.90
N SER A 211 33.82 20.74 -14.88
CA SER A 211 33.40 20.67 -16.28
C SER A 211 32.25 19.67 -16.50
N GLY A 212 31.20 20.13 -17.18
CA GLY A 212 30.04 19.31 -17.53
C GLY A 212 29.02 19.11 -16.41
N VAL A 213 29.18 19.77 -15.27
CA VAL A 213 28.17 19.87 -14.21
C VAL A 213 27.85 21.34 -13.99
N GLU A 214 26.58 21.70 -14.09
CA GLU A 214 26.12 23.06 -13.76
C GLU A 214 25.48 23.05 -12.38
N VAL A 215 26.00 23.87 -11.48
CA VAL A 215 25.50 24.00 -10.11
C VAL A 215 24.78 25.34 -9.93
N TYR A 216 23.53 25.27 -9.51
CA TYR A 216 22.64 26.40 -9.28
C TYR A 216 22.40 26.59 -7.79
N ASP A 217 22.37 27.85 -7.35
CA ASP A 217 21.87 28.17 -6.02
C ASP A 217 20.41 27.73 -5.87
N PHE A 218 20.05 27.31 -4.66
CA PHE A 218 18.67 26.95 -4.37
C PHE A 218 17.73 28.15 -4.62
N PRO A 219 16.66 27.98 -5.40
CA PRO A 219 15.85 29.12 -5.85
C PRO A 219 15.28 29.93 -4.69
N GLU A 220 15.44 31.25 -4.70
CA GLU A 220 14.85 32.12 -3.66
C GLU A 220 13.33 31.98 -3.57
N ALA A 221 12.66 31.73 -4.69
CA ALA A 221 11.23 31.42 -4.69
C ALA A 221 10.92 30.14 -3.88
N ALA A 222 11.76 29.11 -3.97
CA ALA A 222 11.63 27.89 -3.16
C ALA A 222 11.97 28.14 -1.68
N LYS A 223 13.00 28.95 -1.38
CA LYS A 223 13.28 29.39 0.00
C LYS A 223 12.13 30.18 0.62
N SER A 224 11.47 31.03 -0.18
CA SER A 224 10.33 31.83 0.30
C SER A 224 9.12 30.96 0.66
N ILE A 225 8.95 29.81 0.00
CA ILE A 225 7.94 28.81 0.37
C ILE A 225 8.28 28.25 1.75
N PHE A 226 9.54 27.88 2.02
CA PHE A 226 9.96 27.43 3.35
C PHE A 226 9.69 28.49 4.43
N VAL A 227 10.10 29.74 4.22
CA VAL A 227 9.89 30.83 5.18
C VAL A 227 8.40 31.07 5.50
N LYS A 228 7.50 30.87 4.53
CA LYS A 228 6.05 31.03 4.71
C LYS A 228 5.43 29.95 5.63
N TYR A 229 6.04 28.76 5.72
CA TYR A 229 5.54 27.62 6.49
C TYR A 229 6.32 27.35 7.79
N THR A 230 7.27 28.22 8.16
CA THR A 230 8.13 28.04 9.33
C THR A 230 7.79 28.99 10.47
N ASP A 231 7.61 28.42 11.67
CA ASP A 231 7.77 29.12 12.94
C ASP A 231 9.16 28.72 13.46
N THR A 232 10.18 29.54 13.17
CA THR A 232 11.59 29.21 13.42
C THR A 232 11.89 28.95 14.90
N ASP A 233 11.02 29.37 15.80
CA ASP A 233 11.19 29.18 17.25
C ASP A 233 10.74 27.78 17.73
N LYS A 234 10.10 26.96 16.87
CA LYS A 234 9.56 25.63 17.23
C LYS A 234 10.31 24.44 16.63
N TRP A 235 11.48 24.66 16.05
CA TRP A 235 12.23 23.56 15.41
C TRP A 235 12.58 22.44 16.40
N GLU A 236 12.88 22.76 17.66
CA GLU A 236 13.19 21.76 18.70
C GLU A 236 12.00 20.85 19.01
N GLU A 237 10.79 21.42 19.08
CA GLU A 237 9.54 20.67 19.29
C GLU A 237 9.26 19.74 18.11
N LEU A 238 9.45 20.22 16.87
CA LEU A 238 9.30 19.40 15.67
C LEU A 238 10.27 18.21 15.66
N VAL A 239 11.52 18.44 16.08
CA VAL A 239 12.53 17.37 16.18
C VAL A 239 12.17 16.36 17.27
N ASP A 240 11.70 16.81 18.44
CA ASP A 240 11.26 15.91 19.52
C ASP A 240 10.07 15.05 19.12
N GLU A 241 9.11 15.63 18.41
CA GLU A 241 7.96 14.90 17.89
C GLU A 241 8.37 13.83 16.88
N VAL A 242 9.33 14.13 16.01
CA VAL A 242 9.87 13.17 15.04
C VAL A 242 10.62 12.04 15.75
N ASN A 243 11.47 12.36 16.75
CA ASN A 243 12.17 11.35 17.53
C ASN A 243 11.20 10.45 18.32
N ALA A 244 10.17 11.03 18.94
CA ALA A 244 9.13 10.27 19.62
C ALA A 244 8.38 9.32 18.68
N GLN A 245 8.14 9.71 17.42
CA GLN A 245 7.56 8.82 16.41
C GLN A 245 8.48 7.65 16.07
N ILE A 246 9.79 7.90 15.94
CA ILE A 246 10.79 6.86 15.67
C ILE A 246 10.84 5.85 16.83
N ASP A 247 10.91 6.33 18.07
CA ASP A 247 10.92 5.48 19.27
C ASP A 247 9.65 4.63 19.38
N LEU A 248 8.49 5.21 19.07
CA LEU A 248 7.23 4.47 19.03
C LEU A 248 7.20 3.40 17.93
N SER A 249 7.76 3.69 16.76
CA SER A 249 7.87 2.70 15.67
C SER A 249 8.75 1.52 16.08
N GLN A 250 9.91 1.79 16.70
CA GLN A 250 10.80 0.74 17.22
C GLN A 250 10.16 -0.09 18.34
N LYS A 251 9.46 0.57 19.28
CA LYS A 251 8.72 -0.10 20.36
C LYS A 251 7.68 -1.09 19.82
N TRP A 252 7.02 -0.76 18.72
CA TRP A 252 6.03 -1.62 18.08
C TRP A 252 6.63 -2.58 17.04
N ALA A 253 7.95 -2.59 16.83
CA ALA A 253 8.58 -3.47 15.85
C ALA A 253 8.27 -4.94 16.15
N ALA A 254 7.88 -5.69 15.11
CA ALA A 254 7.55 -7.10 15.24
C ALA A 254 8.81 -7.97 15.44
N GLU A 255 9.98 -7.47 15.05
CA GLU A 255 11.29 -8.11 15.23
C GLU A 255 12.19 -7.18 16.05
N LYS A 256 12.95 -7.77 16.99
CA LYS A 256 13.85 -7.03 17.88
C LYS A 256 15.30 -6.98 17.40
N LYS A 257 15.58 -7.48 16.21
CA LYS A 257 16.90 -7.37 15.59
C LYS A 257 17.05 -5.99 14.96
N ILE A 258 18.28 -5.50 14.99
CA ILE A 258 18.68 -4.25 14.36
C ILE A 258 18.60 -4.43 12.83
N GLY A 259 18.15 -3.40 12.12
CA GLY A 259 17.96 -3.51 10.67
C GLY A 259 16.77 -4.38 10.26
N VAL A 260 15.71 -4.50 11.08
CA VAL A 260 14.45 -5.17 10.69
C VAL A 260 13.22 -4.25 10.55
N ARG A 261 12.28 -4.62 9.66
CA ARG A 261 11.10 -3.86 9.23
C ARG A 261 10.36 -3.27 10.44
N THR A 262 10.08 -1.97 10.42
CA THR A 262 9.32 -1.28 11.47
C THR A 262 7.94 -0.81 10.96
N PRO A 263 6.95 -0.63 11.85
CA PRO A 263 5.64 -0.13 11.47
C PRO A 263 5.70 1.32 10.99
N ARG A 264 5.02 1.57 9.87
CA ARG A 264 4.80 2.92 9.31
C ARG A 264 3.91 3.75 10.24
N ASN A 265 3.91 5.07 10.05
CA ASN A 265 3.16 6.00 10.91
C ASN A 265 1.68 5.64 11.08
N HIS A 266 0.99 5.27 9.99
CA HIS A 266 -0.42 4.86 10.07
C HIS A 266 -0.61 3.56 10.88
N GLN A 267 0.36 2.64 10.81
CA GLN A 267 0.35 1.38 11.57
C GLN A 267 0.60 1.65 13.06
N VAL A 268 1.54 2.55 13.38
CA VAL A 268 1.80 2.98 14.77
C VAL A 268 0.57 3.67 15.36
N ALA A 269 -0.07 4.57 14.61
CA ALA A 269 -1.29 5.25 15.03
C ALA A 269 -2.41 4.25 15.35
N ALA A 270 -2.63 3.26 14.48
CA ALA A 270 -3.59 2.19 14.71
C ALA A 270 -3.25 1.37 15.98
N LEU A 271 -1.99 0.98 16.17
CA LEU A 271 -1.54 0.20 17.33
C LEU A 271 -1.69 0.96 18.66
N GLU A 272 -1.32 2.24 18.71
CA GLU A 272 -1.51 3.07 19.90
C GLU A 272 -3.00 3.36 20.16
N GLY A 273 -3.81 3.57 19.12
CA GLY A 273 -5.28 3.68 19.24
C GLY A 273 -5.90 2.42 19.83
N TRP A 274 -5.54 1.25 19.31
CA TRP A 274 -6.00 -0.04 19.82
C TRP A 274 -5.59 -0.29 21.27
N LYS A 275 -4.37 0.12 21.64
CA LYS A 275 -3.90 0.05 23.03
C LYS A 275 -4.73 0.96 23.96
N LYS A 276 -5.12 2.17 23.50
CA LYS A 276 -5.98 3.09 24.26
C LYS A 276 -7.37 2.50 24.49
N GLU A 277 -7.91 1.80 23.50
CA GLU A 277 -9.19 1.06 23.59
C GLU A 277 -9.07 -0.28 24.35
N GLY A 278 -8.06 -0.43 25.20
CA GLY A 278 -7.90 -1.63 26.03
C GLY A 278 -7.55 -2.90 25.23
N TYR A 279 -6.88 -2.75 24.09
CA TYR A 279 -6.54 -3.83 23.16
C TYR A 279 -7.77 -4.52 22.55
N ARG A 280 -8.84 -3.76 22.30
CA ARG A 280 -10.02 -4.22 21.58
C ARG A 280 -10.35 -3.26 20.44
N GLY A 281 -10.41 -3.76 19.22
CA GLY A 281 -10.91 -2.99 18.08
C GLY A 281 -10.62 -3.65 16.74
N ILE A 282 -10.99 -2.93 15.68
CA ILE A 282 -10.80 -3.36 14.30
C ILE A 282 -9.91 -2.36 13.57
N PHE A 283 -8.86 -2.85 12.92
CA PHE A 283 -8.07 -2.06 11.97
C PHE A 283 -8.72 -2.09 10.60
N GLU A 284 -9.27 -0.93 10.20
CA GLU A 284 -9.75 -0.70 8.84
C GLU A 284 -8.62 -0.12 7.99
N HIS A 285 -7.98 -1.02 7.25
CA HIS A 285 -6.76 -0.75 6.50
C HIS A 285 -6.95 -1.11 5.03
N ALA A 286 -6.61 -0.18 4.15
CA ALA A 286 -6.57 -0.40 2.71
C ALA A 286 -5.83 -1.70 2.35
N THR A 287 -6.29 -2.38 1.31
CA THR A 287 -5.60 -3.56 0.78
C THR A 287 -4.19 -3.19 0.33
N GLY A 288 -3.21 -4.04 0.67
CA GLY A 288 -1.79 -3.77 0.41
C GLY A 288 -1.08 -2.83 1.40
N SER A 289 -1.78 -2.27 2.41
CA SER A 289 -1.18 -1.31 3.35
C SER A 289 -0.29 -1.90 4.46
N GLY A 290 -0.15 -3.24 4.50
CA GLY A 290 0.62 -3.95 5.53
C GLY A 290 -0.19 -4.43 6.74
N LYS A 291 -1.46 -4.84 6.54
CA LYS A 291 -2.34 -5.40 7.60
C LYS A 291 -1.67 -6.51 8.40
N THR A 292 -1.17 -7.55 7.72
CA THR A 292 -0.54 -8.70 8.37
C THR A 292 0.67 -8.27 9.22
N PHE A 293 1.52 -7.40 8.68
CA PHE A 293 2.66 -6.87 9.44
C PHE A 293 2.24 -6.06 10.68
N THR A 294 1.19 -5.24 10.58
CA THR A 294 0.61 -4.52 11.73
C THR A 294 0.13 -5.49 12.81
N ALA A 295 -0.49 -6.61 12.40
CA ALA A 295 -0.92 -7.64 13.32
C ALA A 295 0.26 -8.36 13.98
N MET A 296 1.36 -8.60 13.25
CA MET A 296 2.59 -9.16 13.84
C MET A 296 3.18 -8.26 14.93
N CYS A 297 3.16 -6.94 14.72
CA CYS A 297 3.53 -5.96 15.75
C CYS A 297 2.67 -6.10 17.01
N ALA A 298 1.34 -6.19 16.85
CA ALA A 298 0.41 -6.41 17.97
C ALA A 298 0.64 -7.76 18.67
N ILE A 299 0.86 -8.83 17.90
CA ILE A 299 1.16 -10.18 18.39
C ILE A 299 2.44 -10.18 19.21
N ARG A 300 3.52 -9.58 18.71
CA ARG A 300 4.79 -9.44 19.44
C ARG A 300 4.58 -8.77 20.80
N HIS A 301 3.95 -7.61 20.81
CA HIS A 301 3.67 -6.84 22.04
C HIS A 301 2.89 -7.64 23.08
N LEU A 302 1.90 -8.43 22.66
CA LEU A 302 1.08 -9.22 23.58
C LEU A 302 1.69 -10.56 23.96
N LEU A 303 2.51 -11.18 23.11
CA LEU A 303 3.32 -12.35 23.47
C LEU A 303 4.29 -12.03 24.61
N GLU A 304 4.87 -10.82 24.62
CA GLU A 304 5.75 -10.36 25.70
C GLU A 304 5.01 -10.10 27.02
N LYS A 305 3.69 -9.95 26.95
CA LYS A 305 2.79 -9.88 28.11
C LYS A 305 2.17 -11.24 28.46
N ALA A 306 2.78 -12.33 27.99
CA ALA A 306 2.33 -13.71 28.20
C ALA A 306 0.88 -13.98 27.73
N LYS A 307 0.39 -13.24 26.73
CA LYS A 307 -0.87 -13.57 26.06
C LYS A 307 -0.64 -14.62 24.99
N ILE A 308 -1.66 -15.44 24.73
CA ILE A 308 -1.62 -16.53 23.75
C ILE A 308 -2.50 -16.13 22.55
N PRO A 309 -1.90 -15.82 21.38
CA PRO A 309 -2.64 -15.47 20.19
C PRO A 309 -3.37 -16.68 19.58
N ILE A 310 -4.65 -16.50 19.25
CA ILE A 310 -5.43 -17.36 18.37
C ILE A 310 -5.72 -16.55 17.11
N ILE A 311 -5.07 -16.91 16.01
CA ILE A 311 -5.14 -16.23 14.73
C ILE A 311 -6.13 -16.98 13.83
N LEU A 312 -7.12 -16.26 13.32
CA LEU A 312 -8.19 -16.77 12.47
C LEU A 312 -8.04 -16.23 11.05
N VAL A 313 -7.96 -17.12 10.07
CA VAL A 313 -7.82 -16.78 8.65
C VAL A 313 -8.93 -17.44 7.82
N PRO A 314 -9.39 -16.83 6.72
CA PRO A 314 -10.58 -17.31 6.02
C PRO A 314 -10.32 -18.49 5.07
N SER A 315 -9.08 -18.76 4.67
CA SER A 315 -8.73 -19.80 3.70
C SER A 315 -7.49 -20.62 4.09
N THR A 316 -7.31 -21.75 3.42
CA THR A 316 -6.15 -22.64 3.57
C THR A 316 -4.85 -21.99 3.08
N GLU A 317 -4.92 -21.21 2.01
CA GLU A 317 -3.80 -20.47 1.43
C GLU A 317 -3.29 -19.40 2.39
N LEU A 318 -4.21 -18.63 2.99
CA LEU A 318 -3.84 -17.62 4.00
C LEU A 318 -3.29 -18.26 5.27
N LEU A 319 -3.74 -19.46 5.63
CA LEU A 319 -3.18 -20.20 6.78
C LEU A 319 -1.68 -20.45 6.58
N MET A 320 -1.29 -20.93 5.39
CA MET A 320 0.11 -21.18 5.09
C MET A 320 0.91 -19.88 4.96
N GLN A 321 0.34 -18.86 4.32
CA GLN A 321 0.99 -17.55 4.22
C GLN A 321 1.27 -16.95 5.61
N TRP A 322 0.28 -16.94 6.50
CA TRP A 322 0.45 -16.47 7.88
C TRP A 322 1.49 -17.32 8.64
N HIS A 323 1.48 -18.64 8.46
CA HIS A 323 2.47 -19.50 9.08
C HIS A 323 3.90 -19.14 8.67
N ASP A 324 4.14 -18.90 7.37
CA ASP A 324 5.46 -18.56 6.85
C ASP A 324 5.88 -17.14 7.26
N GLU A 325 4.95 -16.18 7.29
CA GLU A 325 5.21 -14.84 7.82
C GLU A 325 5.54 -14.88 9.32
N ILE A 326 4.82 -15.67 10.13
CA ILE A 326 5.13 -15.85 11.56
C ILE A 326 6.51 -16.49 11.71
N LYS A 327 6.84 -17.52 10.92
CA LYS A 327 8.18 -18.14 10.99
C LYS A 327 9.28 -17.18 10.58
N THR A 328 9.03 -16.30 9.62
CA THR A 328 10.00 -15.29 9.20
C THR A 328 10.23 -14.28 10.33
N VAL A 329 9.15 -13.73 10.89
CA VAL A 329 9.19 -12.68 11.92
C VAL A 329 9.63 -13.19 13.29
N PHE A 330 9.21 -14.39 13.67
CA PHE A 330 9.45 -14.98 15.00
C PHE A 330 10.42 -16.16 14.97
N GLY A 331 11.06 -16.48 13.83
CA GLY A 331 11.87 -17.70 13.68
C GLY A 331 13.12 -17.76 14.55
N ASN A 332 13.57 -16.60 15.06
CA ASN A 332 14.68 -16.51 16.01
C ASN A 332 14.21 -16.54 17.47
N ASP A 333 12.90 -16.55 17.71
CA ASP A 333 12.30 -16.69 19.04
C ASP A 333 11.91 -18.15 19.30
N ASP A 334 11.90 -18.56 20.58
CA ASP A 334 11.28 -19.82 21.01
C ASP A 334 9.75 -19.72 20.99
N VAL A 335 9.18 -19.53 19.79
CA VAL A 335 7.74 -19.45 19.52
C VAL A 335 7.27 -20.74 18.89
N ASN A 336 6.32 -21.39 19.57
CA ASN A 336 5.69 -22.61 19.11
C ASN A 336 4.39 -22.29 18.38
N ILE A 337 4.18 -22.89 17.20
CA ILE A 337 3.00 -22.63 16.37
C ILE A 337 2.18 -23.92 16.22
N LEU A 338 0.88 -23.85 16.54
CA LEU A 338 -0.08 -24.92 16.31
C LEU A 338 -0.99 -24.57 15.13
N LEU A 339 -0.99 -25.42 14.10
CA LEU A 339 -1.88 -25.30 12.95
C LEU A 339 -3.18 -26.08 13.16
N CYS A 340 -4.31 -25.43 12.86
CA CYS A 340 -5.65 -25.98 12.99
C CYS A 340 -6.44 -25.83 11.68
N GLY A 341 -6.70 -26.95 11.00
CA GLY A 341 -7.34 -26.97 9.69
C GLY A 341 -6.34 -27.09 8.53
N ALA A 342 -6.82 -26.99 7.29
CA ALA A 342 -6.00 -27.26 6.09
C ALA A 342 -5.28 -28.63 6.12
N GLY A 343 -5.97 -29.68 6.58
CA GLY A 343 -5.39 -31.01 6.78
C GLY A 343 -4.68 -31.21 8.14
N ASN A 344 -4.35 -30.14 8.86
CA ASN A 344 -3.74 -30.20 10.20
C ASN A 344 -4.79 -30.50 11.27
N ASN A 345 -4.91 -31.78 11.65
CA ASN A 345 -5.89 -32.29 12.61
C ASN A 345 -5.29 -32.65 13.98
N GLY A 346 -4.01 -32.37 14.23
CA GLY A 346 -3.33 -32.71 15.48
C GLY A 346 -4.00 -32.13 16.73
N TRP A 347 -4.62 -30.95 16.60
CA TRP A 347 -5.39 -30.26 17.63
C TRP A 347 -6.62 -31.04 18.14
N LYS A 348 -7.16 -31.97 17.34
CA LYS A 348 -8.33 -32.78 17.72
C LYS A 348 -8.03 -33.86 18.76
N LYS A 349 -6.75 -34.15 19.02
CA LYS A 349 -6.35 -35.09 20.07
C LYS A 349 -6.83 -34.55 21.42
N SER A 350 -7.43 -35.43 22.23
CA SER A 350 -7.99 -35.06 23.54
C SER A 350 -6.97 -34.29 24.39
N GLY A 351 -7.38 -33.15 24.93
CA GLY A 351 -6.55 -32.27 25.76
C GLY A 351 -5.43 -31.51 25.03
N TYR A 352 -5.20 -31.74 23.74
CA TYR A 352 -4.07 -31.13 23.03
C TYR A 352 -4.28 -29.63 22.80
N LEU A 353 -5.39 -29.22 22.17
CA LEU A 353 -5.69 -27.79 22.01
C LEU A 353 -5.84 -27.06 23.36
N GLN A 354 -6.37 -27.76 24.37
CA GLN A 354 -6.51 -27.21 25.72
C GLN A 354 -5.13 -26.87 26.31
N ALA A 355 -4.18 -27.80 26.28
CA ALA A 355 -2.81 -27.57 26.77
C ALA A 355 -2.08 -26.45 26.00
N TRP A 356 -2.46 -26.20 24.74
CA TRP A 356 -1.92 -25.09 23.95
C TRP A 356 -2.54 -23.73 24.29
N THR A 357 -3.77 -23.72 24.78
CA THR A 357 -4.53 -22.49 25.08
C THR A 357 -4.57 -22.17 26.57
N GLU A 358 -4.07 -23.04 27.45
CA GLU A 358 -3.91 -22.77 28.88
C GLU A 358 -2.84 -21.70 29.16
N PRO A 359 -3.03 -20.86 30.19
CA PRO A 359 -2.03 -19.88 30.62
C PRO A 359 -0.66 -20.52 30.83
N SER A 360 0.37 -19.95 30.22
CA SER A 360 1.74 -20.45 30.35
C SER A 360 2.72 -19.28 30.40
N SER A 361 3.58 -19.26 31.42
CA SER A 361 4.60 -18.22 31.60
C SER A 361 5.89 -18.51 30.83
N ASN A 362 6.16 -19.78 30.51
CA ASN A 362 7.48 -20.23 30.07
C ASN A 362 7.58 -20.58 28.59
N LYS A 363 6.46 -20.62 27.84
CA LYS A 363 6.46 -20.95 26.41
C LYS A 363 5.60 -19.96 25.63
N LYS A 364 6.18 -19.31 24.62
CA LYS A 364 5.43 -18.49 23.67
C LYS A 364 4.71 -19.44 22.70
N LYS A 365 3.39 -19.38 22.68
CA LYS A 365 2.54 -20.25 21.85
C LYS A 365 1.66 -19.38 20.95
N ILE A 366 1.50 -19.79 19.70
CA ILE A 366 0.56 -19.21 18.74
C ILE A 366 -0.31 -20.33 18.19
N ILE A 367 -1.61 -20.12 18.15
CA ILE A 367 -2.56 -21.01 17.49
C ILE A 367 -3.00 -20.31 16.21
N LEU A 368 -2.87 -20.97 15.06
CA LEU A 368 -3.28 -20.46 13.77
C LEU A 368 -4.30 -21.41 13.15
N SER A 369 -5.51 -20.89 12.91
CA SER A 369 -6.66 -21.69 12.52
C SER A 369 -7.42 -21.09 11.34
N THR A 370 -7.93 -21.96 10.47
CA THR A 370 -8.97 -21.52 9.52
C THR A 370 -10.25 -21.17 10.28
N MET A 371 -10.96 -20.13 9.86
CA MET A 371 -12.21 -19.68 10.50
C MET A 371 -13.24 -20.81 10.60
N ASP A 372 -13.36 -21.63 9.55
CA ASP A 372 -14.31 -22.75 9.54
C ASP A 372 -13.95 -23.83 10.55
N THR A 373 -12.65 -24.11 10.75
CA THR A 373 -12.19 -25.04 11.78
C THR A 373 -12.45 -24.48 13.18
N ALA A 374 -12.12 -23.20 13.39
CA ALA A 374 -12.28 -22.54 14.67
C ALA A 374 -13.75 -22.44 15.11
N ALA A 375 -14.67 -22.28 14.15
CA ALA A 375 -16.11 -22.17 14.40
C ALA A 375 -16.81 -23.50 14.75
N THR A 376 -16.09 -24.63 14.72
CA THR A 376 -16.65 -25.93 15.13
C THR A 376 -16.81 -26.02 16.64
N ASN A 377 -17.88 -26.68 17.10
CA ASN A 377 -18.09 -26.93 18.53
C ASN A 377 -16.92 -27.70 19.16
N GLN A 378 -16.30 -28.62 18.40
CA GLN A 378 -15.13 -29.37 18.88
C GLN A 378 -13.98 -28.43 19.22
N PHE A 379 -13.68 -27.45 18.35
CA PHE A 379 -12.63 -26.47 18.58
C PHE A 379 -12.98 -25.60 19.79
N ILE A 380 -14.15 -24.95 19.78
CA ILE A 380 -14.59 -24.03 20.84
C ILE A 380 -14.55 -24.69 22.22
N ASN A 381 -15.03 -25.94 22.34
CA ASN A 381 -15.06 -26.68 23.59
C ASN A 381 -13.68 -27.16 24.06
N SER A 382 -12.69 -27.20 23.16
CA SER A 382 -11.33 -27.65 23.46
C SER A 382 -10.37 -26.49 23.78
N VAL A 383 -10.84 -25.24 23.75
CA VAL A 383 -10.05 -24.05 24.09
C VAL A 383 -10.18 -23.77 25.59
N SER A 384 -9.04 -23.60 26.28
CA SER A 384 -8.97 -23.05 27.63
C SER A 384 -9.17 -21.53 27.58
N GLN A 385 -10.41 -21.10 27.77
CA GLN A 385 -10.85 -19.72 27.57
C GLN A 385 -10.45 -18.80 28.74
N GLY A 386 -10.28 -17.50 28.47
CA GLY A 386 -9.95 -16.50 29.49
C GLY A 386 -9.20 -15.27 28.97
N ASP A 387 -8.93 -14.31 29.86
CA ASP A 387 -8.28 -13.04 29.51
C ASP A 387 -6.84 -13.17 29.03
N HIS A 388 -6.21 -14.34 29.20
CA HIS A 388 -4.88 -14.67 28.67
C HIS A 388 -4.89 -14.90 27.16
N LEU A 389 -6.05 -15.18 26.55
CA LEU A 389 -6.16 -15.35 25.10
C LEU A 389 -6.24 -14.01 24.39
N PHE A 390 -5.52 -13.91 23.26
CA PHE A 390 -5.59 -12.80 22.32
C PHE A 390 -6.22 -13.28 21.01
N MET A 391 -7.43 -12.81 20.69
CA MET A 391 -8.08 -13.16 19.42
C MET A 391 -7.60 -12.24 18.29
N VAL A 392 -7.10 -12.80 17.20
CA VAL A 392 -6.73 -12.06 15.97
C VAL A 392 -7.54 -12.64 14.81
N ALA A 393 -8.27 -11.80 14.08
CA ALA A 393 -9.04 -12.25 12.92
C ALA A 393 -8.66 -11.44 11.68
N ASP A 394 -8.09 -12.12 10.69
CA ASP A 394 -7.85 -11.55 9.37
C ASP A 394 -9.11 -11.62 8.53
N GLU A 395 -9.39 -10.58 7.72
CA GLU A 395 -10.65 -10.43 6.98
C GLU A 395 -11.89 -10.63 7.88
N VAL A 396 -11.93 -9.88 9.00
CA VAL A 396 -12.87 -10.09 10.14
C VAL A 396 -14.35 -10.09 9.75
N HIS A 397 -14.75 -9.40 8.68
CA HIS A 397 -16.11 -9.44 8.15
C HIS A 397 -16.57 -10.88 7.80
N ARG A 398 -15.65 -11.83 7.60
CA ARG A 398 -15.98 -13.22 7.26
C ARG A 398 -16.56 -13.95 8.48
N LEU A 399 -16.33 -13.45 9.69
CA LEU A 399 -16.86 -14.02 10.93
C LEU A 399 -18.33 -13.68 11.18
N GLY A 400 -18.93 -12.75 10.44
CA GLY A 400 -20.33 -12.36 10.64
C GLY A 400 -21.36 -13.44 10.24
N SER A 401 -20.95 -14.45 9.46
CA SER A 401 -21.89 -15.50 9.02
C SER A 401 -22.43 -16.33 10.19
N PRO A 402 -23.65 -16.88 10.10
CA PRO A 402 -24.28 -17.61 11.21
C PRO A 402 -23.44 -18.78 11.75
N PHE A 403 -22.69 -19.45 10.88
CA PHE A 403 -21.78 -20.52 11.28
C PHE A 403 -20.51 -19.97 11.94
N ARG A 404 -19.83 -19.00 11.31
CA ARG A 404 -18.51 -18.53 11.77
C ARG A 404 -18.60 -17.69 13.04
N ARG A 405 -19.72 -16.98 13.26
CA ARG A 405 -19.93 -16.17 14.46
C ARG A 405 -19.99 -16.96 15.76
N LYS A 406 -20.12 -18.30 15.71
CA LYS A 406 -20.01 -19.19 16.88
C LYS A 406 -18.68 -19.02 17.62
N ILE A 407 -17.62 -18.61 16.91
CA ILE A 407 -16.33 -18.33 17.54
C ILE A 407 -16.40 -17.23 18.62
N PHE A 408 -17.41 -16.36 18.54
CA PHE A 408 -17.61 -15.28 19.53
C PHE A 408 -18.03 -15.80 20.91
N ASP A 409 -18.37 -17.08 21.03
CA ASP A 409 -18.60 -17.75 22.31
C ASP A 409 -17.30 -17.97 23.09
N ILE A 410 -16.12 -17.84 22.45
CA ILE A 410 -14.83 -17.92 23.14
C ILE A 410 -14.58 -16.64 23.93
N MET A 411 -14.45 -16.78 25.25
CA MET A 411 -13.98 -15.72 26.13
C MET A 411 -12.48 -15.47 25.93
N SER A 412 -12.15 -14.24 25.53
CA SER A 412 -10.78 -13.76 25.32
C SER A 412 -10.62 -12.33 25.84
N GLY A 413 -9.39 -11.97 26.21
CA GLY A 413 -9.05 -10.64 26.72
C GLY A 413 -8.88 -9.66 25.55
N PRO A 414 -7.65 -9.47 25.04
CA PRO A 414 -7.39 -8.67 23.84
C PRO A 414 -8.03 -9.26 22.58
N ARG A 415 -8.48 -8.39 21.66
CA ARG A 415 -9.13 -8.74 20.40
C ARG A 415 -8.74 -7.76 19.30
N LEU A 416 -8.33 -8.29 18.15
CA LEU A 416 -7.95 -7.51 16.99
C LEU A 416 -8.62 -8.07 15.74
N GLY A 417 -9.49 -7.27 15.12
CA GLY A 417 -10.00 -7.54 13.78
C GLY A 417 -9.19 -6.80 12.73
N LEU A 418 -8.93 -7.41 11.58
CA LEU A 418 -8.28 -6.78 10.44
C LEU A 418 -9.23 -6.84 9.25
N SER A 419 -9.46 -5.72 8.57
CA SER A 419 -10.18 -5.72 7.30
C SER A 419 -9.94 -4.44 6.51
N ALA A 420 -10.17 -4.47 5.19
CA ALA A 420 -10.37 -3.24 4.42
C ALA A 420 -11.83 -2.74 4.47
N THR A 421 -12.75 -3.61 4.86
CA THR A 421 -14.20 -3.41 4.77
C THR A 421 -14.85 -4.21 5.92
N PRO A 422 -14.79 -3.71 7.16
CA PRO A 422 -15.24 -4.45 8.33
C PRO A 422 -16.77 -4.60 8.42
N ARG A 423 -17.51 -3.71 7.74
CA ARG A 423 -18.97 -3.75 7.62
C ARG A 423 -19.37 -4.72 6.51
N ARG A 424 -20.38 -5.55 6.78
CA ARG A 424 -20.97 -6.46 5.80
C ARG A 424 -22.15 -5.77 5.13
N PHE A 425 -22.10 -5.70 3.80
CA PHE A 425 -23.15 -5.11 2.99
C PHE A 425 -24.43 -5.93 3.11
N GLY A 426 -25.57 -5.28 3.39
CA GLY A 426 -26.85 -5.98 3.58
C GLY A 426 -26.97 -6.90 4.81
N ASP A 427 -25.97 -6.98 5.69
CA ASP A 427 -25.98 -7.86 6.87
C ASP A 427 -25.62 -7.09 8.15
N GLU A 428 -26.61 -6.36 8.67
CA GLU A 428 -26.50 -5.59 9.91
C GLU A 428 -26.32 -6.49 11.14
N ILE A 429 -26.90 -7.69 11.14
CA ILE A 429 -26.82 -8.63 12.26
C ILE A 429 -25.39 -9.15 12.39
N GLY A 430 -24.81 -9.62 11.29
CA GLY A 430 -23.43 -10.09 11.23
C GLY A 430 -22.45 -8.96 11.52
N THR A 431 -22.68 -7.76 10.97
CA THR A 431 -21.89 -6.56 11.27
C THR A 431 -21.93 -6.26 12.77
N THR A 432 -23.11 -6.14 13.36
CA THR A 432 -23.26 -5.84 14.80
C THR A 432 -22.58 -6.88 15.67
N ALA A 433 -22.68 -8.18 15.33
CA ALA A 433 -22.01 -9.24 16.07
C ALA A 433 -20.48 -9.10 16.07
N ILE A 434 -19.89 -8.76 14.91
CA ILE A 434 -18.45 -8.51 14.79
C ILE A 434 -18.02 -7.34 15.69
N PHE A 435 -18.71 -6.21 15.59
CA PHE A 435 -18.39 -4.99 16.33
C PHE A 435 -18.59 -5.16 17.84
N ASN A 436 -19.60 -5.92 18.27
CA ASN A 436 -19.81 -6.25 19.68
C ASN A 436 -18.68 -7.13 20.24
N TYR A 437 -18.16 -8.06 19.44
CA TYR A 437 -17.09 -8.95 19.89
C TYR A 437 -15.71 -8.27 19.86
N PHE A 438 -15.34 -7.63 18.74
CA PHE A 438 -14.00 -7.05 18.56
C PHE A 438 -13.88 -5.62 19.08
N GLY A 439 -14.97 -4.85 19.11
CA GLY A 439 -14.95 -3.40 19.34
C GLY A 439 -15.15 -2.63 18.03
N GLN A 440 -15.15 -1.30 18.14
CA GLN A 440 -15.31 -0.39 17.00
C GLN A 440 -14.03 -0.33 16.13
N VAL A 441 -14.17 0.28 14.96
CA VAL A 441 -13.02 0.61 14.11
C VAL A 441 -12.14 1.63 14.83
N ILE A 442 -10.83 1.34 14.90
CA ILE A 442 -9.86 2.23 15.53
C ILE A 442 -9.52 3.38 14.58
N PRO A 443 -9.73 4.65 14.98
CA PRO A 443 -9.33 5.80 14.18
C PRO A 443 -7.82 6.08 14.28
N PRO A 444 -7.19 6.68 13.26
CA PRO A 444 -7.80 7.02 11.96
C PRO A 444 -7.95 5.79 11.05
N VAL A 445 -9.02 5.77 10.24
CA VAL A 445 -9.16 4.80 9.16
C VAL A 445 -8.09 5.09 8.11
N PHE A 446 -7.40 4.07 7.63
CA PHE A 446 -6.41 4.22 6.57
C PHE A 446 -7.02 3.78 5.24
N THR A 447 -7.59 4.75 4.52
CA THR A 447 -8.31 4.52 3.27
C THR A 447 -7.35 4.22 2.11
N LEU A 448 -7.90 3.79 0.98
CA LEU A 448 -7.09 3.58 -0.22
C LEU A 448 -6.50 4.89 -0.75
N ASN A 449 -7.22 6.00 -0.64
CA ASN A 449 -6.72 7.32 -1.01
C ASN A 449 -5.50 7.70 -0.15
N ASP A 450 -5.59 7.49 1.17
CA ASP A 450 -4.45 7.73 2.09
C ASP A 450 -3.25 6.85 1.71
N ALA A 451 -3.50 5.59 1.34
CA ALA A 451 -2.46 4.67 0.90
C ALA A 451 -1.79 5.10 -0.42
N ILE A 452 -2.53 5.72 -1.35
CA ILE A 452 -1.97 6.27 -2.59
C ILE A 452 -1.16 7.53 -2.28
N LYS A 453 -1.73 8.49 -1.54
CA LYS A 453 -1.08 9.76 -1.17
C LYS A 453 0.22 9.56 -0.39
N SER A 454 0.20 8.68 0.62
CA SER A 454 1.38 8.33 1.41
C SER A 454 2.42 7.46 0.66
N GLY A 455 2.20 7.18 -0.63
CA GLY A 455 3.09 6.35 -1.43
C GLY A 455 3.22 4.92 -0.89
N VAL A 456 2.19 4.37 -0.27
CA VAL A 456 2.11 2.95 0.08
C VAL A 456 1.65 2.12 -1.12
N LEU A 457 0.72 2.66 -1.91
CA LEU A 457 0.24 2.11 -3.18
C LEU A 457 0.75 2.93 -4.36
N THR A 458 0.69 2.34 -5.56
CA THR A 458 1.00 3.00 -6.82
C THR A 458 -0.21 3.84 -7.27
N LYS A 459 0.05 5.07 -7.74
CA LYS A 459 -0.94 5.92 -8.42
C LYS A 459 -1.51 5.21 -9.66
N TYR A 460 -2.71 5.58 -10.13
CA TYR A 460 -3.32 4.86 -11.25
C TYR A 460 -4.18 5.71 -12.18
N PHE A 461 -4.30 5.23 -13.42
CA PHE A 461 -5.24 5.73 -14.42
C PHE A 461 -6.44 4.80 -14.53
N TYR A 462 -7.63 5.36 -14.68
CA TYR A 462 -8.88 4.61 -14.75
C TYR A 462 -9.63 4.87 -16.06
N TYR A 463 -10.00 3.81 -16.77
CA TYR A 463 -10.61 3.85 -18.10
C TYR A 463 -11.93 3.05 -18.11
N PRO A 464 -13.06 3.70 -17.82
CA PRO A 464 -14.37 3.07 -17.96
C PRO A 464 -14.76 2.95 -19.44
N HIS A 465 -15.08 1.72 -19.85
CA HIS A 465 -15.52 1.35 -21.20
C HIS A 465 -17.00 0.96 -21.14
N GLU A 466 -17.85 1.82 -21.70
CA GLU A 466 -19.27 1.56 -21.82
C GLU A 466 -19.51 0.51 -22.92
N ILE A 467 -20.25 -0.53 -22.58
CA ILE A 467 -20.77 -1.54 -23.50
C ILE A 467 -22.29 -1.41 -23.49
N LYS A 468 -22.92 -1.45 -24.66
CA LYS A 468 -24.37 -1.52 -24.79
C LYS A 468 -24.79 -2.96 -25.01
N LEU A 469 -25.90 -3.38 -24.41
CA LEU A 469 -26.48 -4.69 -24.69
C LEU A 469 -26.80 -4.81 -26.19
N LYS A 470 -26.56 -6.00 -26.75
CA LYS A 470 -27.00 -6.33 -28.11
C LYS A 470 -28.53 -6.43 -28.17
N ASP A 471 -29.10 -6.36 -29.36
CA ASP A 471 -30.56 -6.35 -29.55
C ASP A 471 -31.25 -7.57 -28.88
N ASN A 472 -30.68 -8.77 -29.00
CA ASN A 472 -31.21 -9.98 -28.36
C ASN A 472 -31.11 -9.93 -26.82
N GLU A 473 -29.98 -9.47 -26.29
CA GLU A 473 -29.76 -9.31 -24.84
C GLU A 473 -30.68 -8.23 -24.25
N GLN A 474 -30.94 -7.17 -25.04
CA GLN A 474 -31.84 -6.08 -24.69
C GLN A 474 -33.29 -6.56 -24.66
N GLU A 475 -33.71 -7.38 -25.62
CA GLU A 475 -35.06 -7.99 -25.62
C GLU A 475 -35.29 -8.85 -24.37
N ASP A 476 -34.32 -9.70 -24.01
CA ASP A 476 -34.37 -10.50 -22.79
C ASP A 476 -34.43 -9.62 -21.52
N TRP A 477 -33.63 -8.54 -21.50
CA TRP A 477 -33.61 -7.57 -20.40
C TRP A 477 -34.97 -6.88 -20.22
N ASP A 478 -35.56 -6.42 -21.32
CA ASP A 478 -36.85 -5.73 -21.34
C ASP A 478 -37.97 -6.67 -20.88
N GLU A 479 -37.96 -7.94 -21.32
CA GLU A 479 -38.96 -8.92 -20.93
C GLU A 479 -38.92 -9.21 -19.41
N ILE A 480 -37.72 -9.43 -18.86
CA ILE A 480 -37.55 -9.67 -17.42
C ILE A 480 -37.92 -8.42 -16.62
N THR A 481 -37.54 -7.24 -17.10
CA THR A 481 -37.88 -5.96 -16.45
C THR A 481 -39.39 -5.78 -16.39
N LYS A 482 -40.11 -5.99 -17.49
CA LYS A 482 -41.59 -5.94 -17.52
C LYS A 482 -42.24 -6.92 -16.54
N LYS A 483 -41.69 -8.15 -16.41
CA LYS A 483 -42.16 -9.14 -15.43
C LYS A 483 -41.93 -8.66 -13.99
N LEU A 484 -40.76 -8.10 -13.70
CA LEU A 484 -40.42 -7.53 -12.39
C LEU A 484 -41.36 -6.39 -12.00
N SER A 485 -41.55 -5.39 -12.87
CA SER A 485 -42.40 -4.24 -12.60
C SER A 485 -43.84 -4.67 -12.32
N LYS A 486 -44.37 -5.62 -13.09
CA LYS A 486 -45.72 -6.18 -12.87
C LYS A 486 -45.85 -6.88 -11.52
N LEU A 487 -44.87 -7.71 -11.15
CA LEU A 487 -44.88 -8.44 -9.87
C LEU A 487 -44.76 -7.51 -8.66
N ILE A 488 -43.89 -6.50 -8.74
CA ILE A 488 -43.71 -5.51 -7.68
C ILE A 488 -44.98 -4.68 -7.51
N ALA A 489 -45.58 -4.21 -8.62
CA ALA A 489 -46.83 -3.45 -8.57
C ALA A 489 -47.99 -4.27 -7.96
N GLN A 490 -48.12 -5.55 -8.33
CA GLN A 490 -49.13 -6.45 -7.75
C GLN A 490 -48.95 -6.65 -6.24
N LYS A 491 -47.71 -6.77 -5.76
CA LYS A 491 -47.42 -7.03 -4.34
C LYS A 491 -47.38 -5.76 -3.48
N SER A 492 -47.13 -4.60 -4.07
CA SER A 492 -47.16 -3.30 -3.38
C SER A 492 -48.59 -2.84 -3.05
N GLY A 493 -49.61 -3.36 -3.76
CA GLY A 493 -51.03 -3.08 -3.50
C GLY A 493 -51.62 -3.85 -2.31
N SER A 494 -50.95 -4.90 -1.83
CA SER A 494 -51.21 -5.52 -0.52
C SER A 494 -50.29 -4.85 0.50
N GLU A 495 -50.77 -4.46 1.69
CA GLU A 495 -50.04 -3.74 2.77
C GLU A 495 -48.78 -4.48 3.31
N ASN A 496 -47.84 -4.79 2.43
CA ASN A 496 -46.58 -5.45 2.70
C ASN A 496 -45.47 -4.40 2.63
N ASN A 497 -44.57 -4.45 3.61
CA ASN A 497 -43.42 -3.56 3.66
C ASN A 497 -42.52 -3.81 2.45
N PHE A 498 -41.92 -2.76 1.86
CA PHE A 498 -41.10 -2.89 0.64
C PHE A 498 -39.96 -3.91 0.78
N SER A 499 -39.40 -4.04 1.99
CA SER A 499 -38.38 -5.05 2.31
C SER A 499 -38.88 -6.49 2.19
N SER A 500 -40.13 -6.79 2.54
CA SER A 500 -40.68 -8.14 2.41
C SER A 500 -41.00 -8.50 0.95
N ILE A 501 -41.31 -7.51 0.12
CA ILE A 501 -41.51 -7.67 -1.33
C ILE A 501 -40.18 -8.04 -2.00
N MET A 502 -39.08 -7.38 -1.64
CA MET A 502 -37.76 -7.66 -2.22
C MET A 502 -37.18 -9.01 -1.79
N GLN A 503 -37.62 -9.57 -0.66
CA GLN A 503 -37.25 -10.92 -0.20
C GLN A 503 -38.10 -12.03 -0.84
N ASP A 504 -39.03 -11.68 -1.73
CA ASP A 504 -39.84 -12.67 -2.42
C ASP A 504 -39.02 -13.49 -3.42
N ARG A 505 -39.10 -14.82 -3.28
CA ARG A 505 -38.32 -15.77 -4.10
C ARG A 505 -38.49 -15.57 -5.60
N GLN A 506 -39.67 -15.17 -6.10
CA GLN A 506 -39.87 -14.96 -7.53
C GLN A 506 -39.21 -13.67 -8.00
N ILE A 507 -39.32 -12.60 -7.22
CA ILE A 507 -38.67 -11.31 -7.49
C ILE A 507 -37.14 -11.47 -7.44
N SER A 508 -36.59 -12.09 -6.40
CA SER A 508 -35.15 -12.36 -6.29
C SER A 508 -34.64 -13.18 -7.48
N ASN A 509 -35.37 -14.23 -7.88
CA ASN A 509 -35.00 -15.04 -9.05
C ASN A 509 -34.96 -14.22 -10.34
N LEU A 510 -35.95 -13.36 -10.59
CA LEU A 510 -35.95 -12.51 -11.78
C LEU A 510 -34.84 -11.46 -11.73
N MET A 511 -34.54 -10.89 -10.56
CA MET A 511 -33.39 -9.99 -10.41
C MET A 511 -32.07 -10.68 -10.71
N ILE A 512 -31.90 -11.95 -10.30
CA ILE A 512 -30.73 -12.76 -10.62
C ILE A 512 -30.63 -13.02 -12.13
N GLN A 513 -31.74 -13.40 -12.77
CA GLN A 513 -31.78 -13.62 -14.22
C GLN A 513 -31.41 -12.34 -14.97
N ARG A 514 -32.00 -11.20 -14.58
CA ARG A 514 -31.67 -9.89 -15.16
C ARG A 514 -30.19 -9.53 -14.98
N ALA A 515 -29.63 -9.74 -13.78
CA ALA A 515 -28.21 -9.52 -13.52
C ALA A 515 -27.30 -10.43 -14.35
N ARG A 516 -27.74 -11.64 -14.69
CA ARG A 516 -26.96 -12.58 -15.53
C ARG A 516 -26.81 -12.08 -16.96
N ILE A 517 -27.79 -11.36 -17.50
CA ILE A 517 -27.69 -10.76 -18.85
C ILE A 517 -26.48 -9.81 -18.90
N ILE A 518 -26.42 -8.86 -17.95
CA ILE A 518 -25.30 -7.92 -17.82
C ILE A 518 -23.96 -8.63 -17.61
N LYS A 519 -23.92 -9.66 -16.75
CA LYS A 519 -22.69 -10.43 -16.49
C LYS A 519 -22.18 -11.14 -17.75
N ASN A 520 -23.09 -11.69 -18.54
CA ASN A 520 -22.76 -12.52 -19.70
C ASN A 520 -22.80 -11.77 -21.04
N ALA A 521 -22.91 -10.43 -21.01
CA ALA A 521 -22.95 -9.62 -22.23
C ALA A 521 -21.78 -9.97 -23.17
N GLU A 522 -22.12 -10.36 -24.40
CA GLU A 522 -21.19 -10.97 -25.35
C GLU A 522 -20.05 -10.00 -25.72
N ASP A 523 -20.37 -8.71 -25.85
CA ASP A 523 -19.41 -7.66 -26.23
C ASP A 523 -18.32 -7.41 -25.18
N LYS A 524 -18.42 -7.98 -23.97
CA LYS A 524 -17.29 -8.01 -23.02
C LYS A 524 -16.07 -8.72 -23.60
N ILE A 525 -16.28 -9.80 -24.37
CA ILE A 525 -15.21 -10.58 -25.01
C ILE A 525 -14.54 -9.74 -26.10
N SER A 526 -15.36 -9.12 -26.97
CA SER A 526 -14.90 -8.19 -28.01
C SER A 526 -14.12 -7.01 -27.43
N LEU A 527 -14.61 -6.43 -26.33
CA LEU A 527 -13.93 -5.36 -25.61
C LEU A 527 -12.55 -5.83 -25.13
N ALA A 528 -12.46 -7.01 -24.48
CA ALA A 528 -11.21 -7.53 -23.97
C ALA A 528 -10.14 -7.65 -25.07
N LYS A 529 -10.50 -8.26 -26.21
CA LYS A 529 -9.62 -8.33 -27.38
C LYS A 529 -9.15 -6.95 -27.84
N SER A 530 -10.08 -6.00 -27.97
CA SER A 530 -9.77 -4.66 -28.46
C SER A 530 -8.84 -3.87 -27.51
N VAL A 531 -9.07 -3.97 -26.21
CA VAL A 531 -8.28 -3.29 -25.17
C VAL A 531 -6.88 -3.88 -25.12
N ILE A 532 -6.76 -5.21 -25.05
CA ILE A 532 -5.44 -5.88 -25.04
C ILE A 532 -4.68 -5.54 -26.32
N LYS A 533 -5.30 -5.69 -27.49
CA LYS A 533 -4.66 -5.36 -28.78
C LYS A 533 -4.16 -3.92 -28.87
N LYS A 534 -4.88 -2.97 -28.25
CA LYS A 534 -4.55 -1.54 -28.33
C LYS A 534 -3.47 -1.11 -27.32
N TYR A 535 -3.50 -1.65 -26.11
CA TYR A 535 -2.71 -1.12 -24.99
C TYR A 535 -1.61 -2.07 -24.51
N TYR A 536 -1.64 -3.35 -24.88
CA TYR A 536 -0.61 -4.30 -24.48
C TYR A 536 0.74 -3.99 -25.15
N SER A 537 1.82 -4.16 -24.39
CA SER A 537 3.19 -4.17 -24.90
C SER A 537 4.00 -5.28 -24.23
N PRO A 538 4.98 -5.89 -24.93
CA PRO A 538 5.81 -6.94 -24.36
C PRO A 538 6.45 -6.54 -23.03
N GLY A 539 6.48 -7.47 -22.07
CA GLY A 539 7.00 -7.24 -20.71
C GLY A 539 5.99 -6.63 -19.73
N GLN A 540 4.81 -6.18 -20.19
CA GLN A 540 3.72 -5.79 -19.30
C GLN A 540 3.07 -7.01 -18.65
N ARG A 541 2.51 -6.79 -17.46
CA ARG A 541 1.78 -7.80 -16.68
C ARG A 541 0.32 -7.35 -16.60
N TRP A 542 -0.56 -8.06 -17.31
CA TRP A 542 -1.99 -7.80 -17.36
C TRP A 542 -2.77 -8.85 -16.57
N ILE A 543 -3.80 -8.41 -15.86
CA ILE A 543 -4.78 -9.31 -15.23
C ILE A 543 -6.16 -9.00 -15.80
N VAL A 544 -6.84 -10.01 -16.32
CA VAL A 544 -8.21 -9.90 -16.81
C VAL A 544 -9.14 -10.65 -15.87
N TYR A 545 -10.09 -9.94 -15.26
CA TYR A 545 -11.08 -10.52 -14.33
C TYR A 545 -12.39 -10.83 -15.05
N CYS A 546 -12.67 -12.12 -15.25
CA CYS A 546 -13.91 -12.62 -15.86
C CYS A 546 -14.95 -13.00 -14.79
N ASP A 547 -16.24 -12.95 -15.17
CA ASP A 547 -17.38 -13.31 -14.34
C ASP A 547 -17.46 -14.83 -14.09
N ASN A 548 -17.15 -15.66 -15.10
CA ASN A 548 -17.31 -17.11 -15.04
C ASN A 548 -16.36 -17.87 -15.99
N GLN A 549 -16.36 -19.20 -15.89
CA GLN A 549 -15.48 -20.11 -16.66
C GLN A 549 -15.77 -20.16 -18.16
N SER A 550 -16.99 -19.84 -18.59
CA SER A 550 -17.26 -19.73 -20.03
C SER A 550 -16.56 -18.50 -20.58
N GLN A 551 -16.85 -17.33 -20.00
CA GLN A 551 -16.27 -16.06 -20.42
C GLN A 551 -14.74 -16.08 -20.35
N LEU A 552 -14.13 -16.71 -19.33
CA LEU A 552 -12.68 -16.87 -19.27
C LEU A 552 -12.13 -17.62 -20.48
N ARG A 553 -12.76 -18.73 -20.89
CA ARG A 553 -12.30 -19.54 -22.04
C ARG A 553 -12.41 -18.72 -23.31
N ASP A 554 -13.54 -18.07 -23.55
CA ASP A 554 -13.78 -17.27 -24.75
C ASP A 554 -12.79 -16.08 -24.84
N VAL A 555 -12.56 -15.38 -23.72
CA VAL A 555 -11.56 -14.30 -23.64
C VAL A 555 -10.15 -14.82 -23.87
N LEU A 556 -9.79 -15.97 -23.29
CA LEU A 556 -8.45 -16.55 -23.44
C LEU A 556 -8.19 -16.96 -24.90
N GLU A 557 -9.16 -17.55 -25.58
CA GLU A 557 -9.05 -17.91 -27.00
C GLU A 557 -8.82 -16.67 -27.87
N GLU A 558 -9.59 -15.59 -27.66
CA GLU A 558 -9.45 -14.35 -28.41
C GLU A 558 -8.10 -13.65 -28.17
N ILE A 559 -7.59 -13.69 -26.93
CA ILE A 559 -6.29 -13.10 -26.59
C ILE A 559 -5.13 -13.96 -27.14
N LYS A 560 -5.25 -15.28 -27.15
CA LYS A 560 -4.23 -16.17 -27.74
C LYS A 560 -4.06 -15.98 -29.25
N MET A 561 -5.03 -15.39 -29.93
CA MET A 561 -4.90 -15.00 -31.35
C MET A 561 -4.09 -13.70 -31.53
N LEU A 562 -3.72 -13.01 -30.45
CA LEU A 562 -2.87 -11.82 -30.46
C LEU A 562 -1.40 -12.20 -30.21
N ASP A 563 -0.49 -11.29 -30.54
CA ASP A 563 0.95 -11.46 -30.29
C ASP A 563 1.31 -11.18 -28.82
N CYS A 564 0.73 -11.97 -27.90
CA CYS A 564 0.98 -11.88 -26.47
C CYS A 564 0.81 -13.23 -25.78
N ASP A 565 1.63 -13.48 -24.76
CA ASP A 565 1.46 -14.65 -23.91
C ASP A 565 0.19 -14.50 -23.05
N ALA A 566 -0.64 -15.55 -23.01
CA ALA A 566 -1.88 -15.56 -22.25
C ALA A 566 -2.08 -16.86 -21.47
N TYR A 567 -2.50 -16.73 -20.22
CA TYR A 567 -2.61 -17.84 -19.27
C TYR A 567 -3.96 -17.81 -18.54
N GLU A 568 -4.48 -18.98 -18.19
CA GLU A 568 -5.63 -19.09 -17.30
C GLU A 568 -5.21 -19.22 -15.84
N TYR A 569 -6.03 -18.69 -14.93
CA TYR A 569 -5.83 -18.86 -13.50
C TYR A 569 -7.16 -18.94 -12.74
N HIS A 570 -7.51 -20.11 -12.23
CA HIS A 570 -8.63 -20.30 -11.31
C HIS A 570 -8.44 -21.54 -10.43
N SER A 571 -9.23 -21.67 -9.36
CA SER A 571 -9.11 -22.76 -8.38
C SER A 571 -9.25 -24.16 -8.99
N ALA A 572 -10.08 -24.29 -10.04
CA ALA A 572 -10.33 -25.53 -10.74
C ALA A 572 -9.45 -25.75 -12.00
N MET A 573 -8.38 -24.98 -12.21
CA MET A 573 -7.56 -25.10 -13.42
C MET A 573 -6.73 -26.39 -13.41
N GLU A 574 -6.41 -26.91 -14.59
CA GLU A 574 -5.48 -28.02 -14.73
C GLU A 574 -4.03 -27.49 -14.67
N GLY A 575 -3.14 -28.21 -14.01
CA GLY A 575 -1.72 -27.84 -13.88
C GLY A 575 -1.35 -27.12 -12.58
N ASP A 576 -0.14 -26.56 -12.54
CA ASP A 576 0.45 -25.96 -11.35
C ASP A 576 0.19 -24.44 -11.28
N ARG A 577 -0.67 -24.04 -10.34
CA ARG A 577 -1.02 -22.64 -10.06
C ARG A 577 0.19 -21.80 -9.65
N VAL A 578 1.11 -22.38 -8.87
CA VAL A 578 2.29 -21.68 -8.36
C VAL A 578 3.25 -21.41 -9.51
N GLU A 579 3.48 -22.40 -10.35
CA GLU A 579 4.36 -22.25 -11.52
C GLU A 579 3.79 -21.26 -12.54
N THR A 580 2.46 -21.27 -12.75
CA THR A 580 1.78 -20.29 -13.62
C THR A 580 2.03 -18.86 -13.15
N LEU A 581 1.87 -18.60 -11.85
CA LEU A 581 2.15 -17.27 -11.28
C LEU A 581 3.64 -16.92 -11.36
N ARG A 582 4.54 -17.90 -11.13
CA ARG A 582 5.99 -17.68 -11.25
C ARG A 582 6.39 -17.31 -12.67
N TYR A 583 5.86 -18.00 -13.67
CA TYR A 583 6.10 -17.71 -15.07
C TYR A 583 5.59 -16.32 -15.45
N PHE A 584 4.34 -16.00 -15.05
CA PHE A 584 3.75 -14.67 -15.23
C PHE A 584 4.56 -13.56 -14.53
N ALA A 585 5.14 -13.85 -13.34
CA ALA A 585 5.99 -12.92 -12.59
C ALA A 585 7.35 -12.65 -13.24
N ILE A 586 7.85 -13.57 -14.07
CA ILE A 586 9.13 -13.42 -14.77
C ILE A 586 8.87 -12.78 -16.14
N ASN A 587 8.05 -13.41 -16.97
CA ASN A 587 7.95 -13.11 -18.40
C ASN A 587 6.92 -12.02 -18.77
N GLY A 588 5.93 -11.77 -17.90
CA GLY A 588 4.83 -10.87 -18.23
C GLY A 588 3.69 -11.61 -18.91
N GLY A 589 2.91 -10.92 -19.74
CA GLY A 589 1.76 -11.47 -20.47
C GLY A 589 0.41 -11.12 -19.83
N VAL A 590 -0.61 -11.90 -20.18
CA VAL A 590 -2.01 -11.68 -19.80
C VAL A 590 -2.53 -12.86 -18.99
N LEU A 591 -2.80 -12.63 -17.70
CA LEU A 591 -3.38 -13.62 -16.80
C LEU A 591 -4.91 -13.44 -16.75
N VAL A 592 -5.68 -14.40 -17.26
CA VAL A 592 -7.14 -14.38 -17.25
C VAL A 592 -7.64 -15.20 -16.06
N SER A 593 -8.46 -14.60 -15.19
CA SER A 593 -8.88 -15.21 -13.93
C SER A 593 -10.34 -14.95 -13.58
N ILE A 594 -10.92 -15.82 -12.74
CA ILE A 594 -12.28 -15.68 -12.18
C ILE A 594 -12.16 -15.71 -10.66
N LYS A 595 -12.50 -14.63 -9.95
CA LYS A 595 -12.66 -14.55 -8.46
C LYS A 595 -11.49 -15.03 -7.57
N CYS A 596 -10.50 -15.75 -8.09
CA CYS A 596 -9.50 -16.52 -7.33
C CYS A 596 -8.27 -15.68 -6.96
N LEU A 597 -8.23 -14.44 -7.43
CA LEU A 597 -7.17 -13.47 -7.14
C LEU A 597 -7.59 -12.48 -6.04
N ASP A 598 -8.75 -12.67 -5.43
CA ASP A 598 -9.33 -11.70 -4.51
C ASP A 598 -8.76 -11.87 -3.09
N GLU A 599 -8.52 -13.12 -2.66
CA GLU A 599 -8.09 -13.47 -1.30
C GLU A 599 -7.02 -14.57 -1.29
N GLY A 600 -5.94 -14.37 -0.51
CA GLY A 600 -4.96 -15.42 -0.20
C GLY A 600 -3.94 -15.81 -1.26
N VAL A 601 -3.91 -15.12 -2.40
CA VAL A 601 -2.91 -15.33 -3.46
C VAL A 601 -1.99 -14.13 -3.53
N ASP A 602 -0.68 -14.36 -3.48
CA ASP A 602 0.30 -13.30 -3.71
C ASP A 602 0.50 -13.06 -5.21
N ILE A 603 -0.22 -12.07 -5.71
CA ILE A 603 -0.21 -11.74 -7.13
C ILE A 603 1.05 -10.92 -7.43
N PRO A 604 1.84 -11.30 -8.45
CA PRO A 604 2.93 -10.47 -8.95
C PRO A 604 2.43 -9.07 -9.30
N ALA A 605 3.29 -8.06 -9.19
CA ALA A 605 2.90 -6.68 -9.40
C ALA A 605 2.43 -6.44 -10.84
N ALA A 606 1.11 -6.43 -11.03
CA ALA A 606 0.48 -6.19 -12.32
C ALA A 606 0.63 -4.72 -12.71
N THR A 607 0.93 -4.47 -13.98
CA THR A 607 0.96 -3.12 -14.55
C THR A 607 -0.43 -2.65 -14.96
N HIS A 608 -1.25 -3.58 -15.44
CA HIS A 608 -2.56 -3.31 -16.00
C HIS A 608 -3.58 -4.31 -15.47
N ALA A 609 -4.83 -3.88 -15.38
CA ALA A 609 -5.95 -4.77 -15.13
C ALA A 609 -7.15 -4.40 -16.01
N LEU A 610 -7.85 -5.42 -16.48
CA LEU A 610 -9.13 -5.30 -17.17
C LEU A 610 -10.19 -6.02 -16.34
N ILE A 611 -11.17 -5.26 -15.88
CA ILE A 611 -12.30 -5.77 -15.13
C ILE A 611 -13.46 -5.99 -16.11
N LEU A 612 -13.77 -7.25 -16.40
CA LEU A 612 -15.01 -7.63 -17.09
C LEU A 612 -16.10 -8.03 -16.11
N ALA A 613 -15.71 -8.47 -14.92
CA ALA A 613 -16.62 -8.98 -13.91
C ALA A 613 -17.53 -7.89 -13.34
N SER A 614 -18.83 -8.13 -13.40
CA SER A 614 -19.87 -7.30 -12.79
C SER A 614 -20.21 -7.85 -11.40
N SER A 615 -19.70 -7.25 -10.33
CA SER A 615 -20.07 -7.62 -8.94
C SER A 615 -20.84 -6.48 -8.28
N LYS A 616 -21.84 -6.85 -7.48
CA LYS A 616 -22.57 -5.88 -6.66
C LYS A 616 -21.83 -5.56 -5.37
N ASN A 617 -20.85 -6.39 -5.01
CA ASN A 617 -20.16 -6.25 -3.75
C ASN A 617 -18.95 -5.30 -3.93
N PRO A 618 -19.03 -4.05 -3.45
CA PRO A 618 -17.94 -3.08 -3.60
C PRO A 618 -16.63 -3.58 -2.99
N ARG A 619 -16.71 -4.49 -2.00
CA ARG A 619 -15.56 -5.05 -1.33
C ARG A 619 -14.66 -5.91 -2.23
N GLU A 620 -15.23 -6.79 -3.05
CA GLU A 620 -14.43 -7.67 -3.92
C GLU A 620 -13.54 -6.81 -4.84
N PHE A 621 -14.10 -5.71 -5.34
CA PHE A 621 -13.36 -4.77 -6.18
C PHE A 621 -12.32 -3.95 -5.42
N ILE A 622 -12.61 -3.50 -4.20
CA ILE A 622 -11.61 -2.81 -3.36
C ILE A 622 -10.42 -3.74 -3.10
N GLN A 623 -10.68 -5.02 -2.86
CA GLN A 623 -9.64 -6.02 -2.66
C GLN A 623 -8.81 -6.25 -3.93
N ARG A 624 -9.46 -6.51 -5.08
CA ARG A 624 -8.79 -6.65 -6.40
C ARG A 624 -7.91 -5.45 -6.73
N ARG A 625 -8.49 -4.24 -6.61
CA ARG A 625 -7.80 -2.98 -6.88
C ARG A 625 -6.53 -2.85 -6.03
N GLY A 626 -6.60 -3.04 -4.72
CA GLY A 626 -5.39 -2.89 -3.90
C GLY A 626 -4.31 -3.94 -4.16
N ARG A 627 -4.63 -5.10 -4.75
CA ARG A 627 -3.61 -6.05 -5.25
C ARG A 627 -2.94 -5.51 -6.51
N ILE A 628 -3.73 -4.93 -7.43
CA ILE A 628 -3.21 -4.30 -8.65
C ILE A 628 -2.38 -3.07 -8.31
N LEU A 629 -2.75 -2.27 -7.31
CA LEU A 629 -2.05 -1.03 -6.95
C LEU A 629 -0.78 -1.25 -6.09
N ARG A 630 -0.30 -2.48 -5.95
CA ARG A 630 0.97 -2.75 -5.25
C ARG A 630 2.14 -2.12 -5.99
N LYS A 631 3.08 -1.59 -5.20
CA LYS A 631 4.35 -1.06 -5.70
C LYS A 631 5.28 -2.16 -6.21
N SER A 632 6.02 -1.84 -7.26
CA SER A 632 7.14 -2.64 -7.77
C SER A 632 8.18 -1.75 -8.41
N ALA A 633 9.41 -2.25 -8.52
CA ALA A 633 10.43 -1.61 -9.33
C ALA A 633 9.90 -1.38 -10.76
N ASN A 634 10.15 -0.19 -11.31
CA ASN A 634 9.73 0.23 -12.65
C ASN A 634 8.21 0.35 -12.88
N LYS A 635 7.41 0.51 -11.83
CA LYS A 635 5.96 0.75 -11.95
C LYS A 635 5.55 2.07 -11.29
N PRO A 636 5.69 3.21 -12.00
CA PRO A 636 5.26 4.51 -11.50
C PRO A 636 3.73 4.63 -11.44
N PHE A 637 3.02 3.99 -12.38
CA PHE A 637 1.56 3.99 -12.48
C PHE A 637 1.00 2.59 -12.71
N ALA A 638 -0.24 2.39 -12.28
CA ALA A 638 -1.08 1.27 -12.69
C ALA A 638 -2.19 1.74 -13.63
N PHE A 639 -2.67 0.86 -14.51
CA PHE A 639 -3.71 1.19 -15.48
C PHE A 639 -4.90 0.24 -15.31
N LEU A 640 -6.07 0.79 -15.01
CA LEU A 640 -7.28 0.03 -14.74
C LEU A 640 -8.32 0.29 -15.83
N HIS A 641 -8.67 -0.75 -16.56
CA HIS A 641 -9.76 -0.75 -17.54
C HIS A 641 -10.97 -1.48 -16.95
N ASP A 642 -12.16 -0.94 -17.16
CA ASP A 642 -13.38 -1.44 -16.51
C ASP A 642 -14.54 -1.45 -17.49
N ALA A 643 -15.16 -2.60 -17.68
CA ALA A 643 -16.30 -2.79 -18.56
C ALA A 643 -17.60 -2.44 -17.82
N ILE A 644 -18.29 -1.40 -18.28
CA ILE A 644 -19.57 -0.94 -17.73
C ILE A 644 -20.65 -1.29 -18.75
N VAL A 645 -21.50 -2.27 -18.44
CA VAL A 645 -22.55 -2.69 -19.37
C VAL A 645 -23.83 -1.91 -19.05
N THR A 646 -24.43 -1.34 -20.08
CA THR A 646 -25.62 -0.50 -19.97
C THR A 646 -26.70 -0.99 -20.94
N PRO A 647 -27.97 -1.10 -20.51
CA PRO A 647 -29.08 -1.33 -21.43
C PRO A 647 -29.40 -0.04 -22.21
N VAL A 648 -30.03 -0.16 -23.36
CA VAL A 648 -30.49 0.97 -24.16
C VAL A 648 -31.86 1.44 -23.66
N ILE A 649 -31.96 2.67 -23.16
CA ILE A 649 -33.25 3.27 -22.79
C ILE A 649 -34.00 3.68 -24.07
N ARG A 650 -35.14 3.05 -24.34
CA ARG A 650 -36.04 3.43 -25.44
C ARG A 650 -36.95 4.57 -24.98
N LYS A 651 -36.98 5.69 -25.72
CA LYS A 651 -37.66 6.96 -25.39
C LYS A 651 -39.19 6.90 -25.18
N GLU A 652 -39.82 5.74 -25.34
CA GLU A 652 -41.29 5.57 -25.33
C GLU A 652 -41.84 4.95 -24.04
N GLU A 653 -40.98 4.51 -23.11
CA GLU A 653 -41.44 4.07 -21.78
C GLU A 653 -41.38 5.29 -20.85
N GLU A 654 -42.54 5.93 -20.63
CA GLU A 654 -42.73 6.94 -19.58
C GLU A 654 -42.08 6.44 -18.29
N ALA A 655 -41.30 7.33 -17.68
CA ALA A 655 -40.64 7.13 -16.41
C ALA A 655 -41.66 6.73 -15.33
N VAL A 656 -41.95 5.44 -15.23
CA VAL A 656 -42.44 4.88 -13.98
C VAL A 656 -41.25 5.01 -13.04
N GLU A 657 -41.36 5.93 -12.08
CA GLU A 657 -40.44 6.13 -10.96
C GLU A 657 -40.19 4.79 -10.26
N ASN A 658 -39.23 4.01 -10.74
CA ASN A 658 -38.96 2.70 -10.18
C ASN A 658 -37.47 2.52 -10.02
N LYS A 659 -37.12 2.04 -8.82
CA LYS A 659 -35.83 1.50 -8.37
C LYS A 659 -35.32 0.30 -9.20
N GLU A 660 -35.73 0.21 -10.47
CA GLU A 660 -35.38 -0.77 -11.49
C GLU A 660 -33.90 -0.64 -11.93
N ILE A 661 -33.24 0.46 -11.58
CA ILE A 661 -31.88 0.86 -11.97
C ILE A 661 -30.79 0.37 -10.98
N SER A 662 -31.16 -0.29 -9.87
CA SER A 662 -30.23 -0.56 -8.75
C SER A 662 -28.93 -1.30 -9.13
N ILE A 663 -28.94 -2.12 -10.19
CA ILE A 663 -27.74 -2.82 -10.67
C ILE A 663 -26.78 -1.83 -11.32
N ILE A 664 -27.27 -1.02 -12.27
CA ILE A 664 -26.46 -0.03 -13.00
C ILE A 664 -26.01 1.07 -12.04
N GLU A 665 -26.89 1.49 -11.13
CA GLU A 665 -26.58 2.44 -10.06
C GLU A 665 -25.42 1.94 -9.19
N SER A 666 -25.44 0.68 -8.75
CA SER A 666 -24.35 0.11 -7.97
C SER A 666 -23.03 0.01 -8.76
N GLU A 667 -23.09 -0.32 -10.06
CA GLU A 667 -21.91 -0.38 -10.92
C GLU A 667 -21.32 1.01 -11.18
N LEU A 668 -22.18 2.01 -11.42
CA LEU A 668 -21.77 3.38 -11.67
C LEU A 668 -21.26 4.07 -10.41
N ALA A 669 -21.91 3.90 -9.26
CA ALA A 669 -21.43 4.44 -7.98
C ALA A 669 -20.02 3.91 -7.67
N ARG A 670 -19.80 2.60 -7.87
CA ARG A 670 -18.47 1.98 -7.76
C ARG A 670 -17.48 2.58 -8.75
N ALA A 671 -17.85 2.70 -10.03
CA ALA A 671 -16.96 3.24 -11.06
C ALA A 671 -16.59 4.71 -10.79
N ILE A 672 -17.53 5.52 -10.31
CA ILE A 672 -17.31 6.93 -9.97
C ILE A 672 -16.32 7.05 -8.81
N GLN A 673 -16.51 6.26 -7.74
CA GLN A 673 -15.56 6.21 -6.63
C GLN A 673 -14.14 5.84 -7.09
N PHE A 674 -14.01 5.07 -8.18
CA PHE A 674 -12.72 4.69 -8.74
C PHE A 674 -12.10 5.82 -9.57
N GLY A 675 -12.92 6.58 -10.30
CA GLY A 675 -12.48 7.76 -11.03
C GLY A 675 -12.04 8.89 -10.10
N GLU A 676 -12.66 9.04 -8.93
CA GLU A 676 -12.33 10.10 -7.95
C GLU A 676 -10.89 10.07 -7.45
N TRP A 677 -10.26 8.90 -7.40
CA TRP A 677 -8.88 8.74 -6.92
C TRP A 677 -7.89 8.41 -8.04
N ALA A 678 -8.32 8.51 -9.29
CA ALA A 678 -7.47 8.28 -10.46
C ALA A 678 -6.79 9.58 -10.91
N GLU A 679 -5.63 9.47 -11.56
CA GLU A 679 -4.86 10.60 -12.07
C GLU A 679 -5.53 11.29 -13.28
N ASN A 680 -6.53 10.66 -13.91
CA ASN A 680 -7.25 11.20 -15.07
C ASN A 680 -8.71 11.58 -14.75
N PRO A 681 -8.99 12.81 -14.30
CA PRO A 681 -10.33 13.22 -13.85
C PRO A 681 -11.41 13.18 -14.94
N THR A 682 -11.02 13.19 -16.23
CA THR A 682 -11.96 13.09 -17.36
C THR A 682 -12.80 11.80 -17.36
N CYS A 683 -12.33 10.73 -16.69
CA CYS A 683 -13.11 9.50 -16.57
C CYS A 683 -14.40 9.70 -15.76
N ILE A 684 -14.39 10.60 -14.77
CA ILE A 684 -15.56 10.91 -13.93
C ILE A 684 -16.64 11.60 -14.77
N THR A 685 -16.25 12.53 -15.65
CA THR A 685 -17.20 13.21 -16.55
C THR A 685 -17.94 12.20 -17.43
N LYS A 686 -17.21 11.20 -17.98
CA LYS A 686 -17.83 10.13 -18.77
C LYS A 686 -18.85 9.33 -17.95
N LEU A 687 -18.50 8.94 -16.73
CA LEU A 687 -19.39 8.17 -15.86
C LEU A 687 -20.61 8.97 -15.38
N ARG A 688 -20.42 10.27 -15.10
CA ARG A 688 -21.53 11.17 -14.75
C ARG A 688 -22.50 11.34 -15.90
N ASN A 689 -22.01 11.43 -17.15
CA ASN A 689 -22.88 11.48 -18.32
C ASN A 689 -23.70 10.19 -18.46
N ILE A 690 -23.07 9.02 -18.28
CA ILE A 690 -23.79 7.75 -18.27
C ILE A 690 -24.85 7.76 -17.16
N ALA A 691 -24.51 8.15 -15.93
CA ALA A 691 -25.48 8.23 -14.82
C ALA A 691 -26.65 9.18 -15.11
N LEU A 692 -26.39 10.32 -15.75
CA LEU A 692 -27.43 11.27 -16.17
C LEU A 692 -28.36 10.69 -17.22
N ASP A 693 -27.83 9.93 -18.19
CA ASP A 693 -28.64 9.24 -19.20
C ASP A 693 -29.63 8.24 -18.57
N PHE A 694 -29.28 7.67 -17.41
CA PHE A 694 -30.12 6.77 -16.63
C PHE A 694 -30.91 7.47 -15.50
N GLY A 695 -30.83 8.80 -15.35
CA GLY A 695 -31.53 9.51 -14.28
C GLY A 695 -31.09 9.14 -12.85
N ILE A 696 -29.86 8.67 -12.66
CA ILE A 696 -29.33 8.22 -11.37
C ILE A 696 -28.78 9.40 -10.57
N ASN A 697 -29.26 9.59 -9.34
CA ASN A 697 -28.69 10.55 -8.40
C ASN A 697 -27.49 9.93 -7.68
N ILE A 698 -26.28 10.27 -8.15
CA ILE A 698 -25.01 9.71 -7.67
C ILE A 698 -24.77 9.97 -6.16
N ILE A 699 -25.35 11.02 -5.58
CA ILE A 699 -25.10 11.43 -4.19
C ILE A 699 -25.74 10.44 -3.19
N GLU A 700 -26.84 9.78 -3.56
CA GLU A 700 -27.57 8.85 -2.67
C GLU A 700 -27.07 7.39 -2.79
N ALA A 701 -26.47 7.03 -3.92
CA ALA A 701 -26.08 5.66 -4.27
C ALA A 701 -24.83 5.14 -3.53
N THR A 702 -23.99 6.03 -2.97
CA THR A 702 -22.76 5.65 -2.27
C THR A 702 -22.99 4.98 -0.91
N ASP A 703 -24.17 5.13 -0.32
CA ASP A 703 -24.49 4.65 1.04
C ASP A 703 -25.44 3.44 1.08
N GLY A 704 -26.03 3.04 -0.05
CA GLY A 704 -27.14 2.09 -0.06
C GLY A 704 -26.99 0.95 -1.06
N GLY A 705 -26.76 -0.27 -0.58
CA GLY A 705 -27.17 -1.43 -1.34
C GLY A 705 -27.20 -2.73 -0.54
N PHE A 706 -27.95 -3.69 -1.08
CA PHE A 706 -28.30 -4.95 -0.44
C PHE A 706 -27.53 -6.12 -1.09
N GLU A 707 -27.01 -7.04 -0.26
CA GLU A 707 -26.49 -8.35 -0.68
C GLU A 707 -27.61 -9.39 -0.51
N ASP A 708 -27.99 -10.10 -1.56
CA ASP A 708 -28.73 -11.37 -1.45
C ASP A 708 -27.72 -12.52 -1.38
N GLU A 709 -27.81 -13.32 -0.32
CA GLU A 709 -26.99 -14.51 -0.08
C GLU A 709 -27.18 -15.57 -1.18
N TYR A 710 -26.08 -15.98 -1.83
CA TYR A 710 -25.96 -17.30 -2.46
C TYR A 710 -24.60 -17.93 -2.19
#